data_AF-D7EM24-F1
#
_entry.id   AF-D7EM24-F1
#
_cell.length_a   1.000
_cell.length_b   1.000
_cell.length_c   1.000
_cell.angle_alpha   90.00
_cell.angle_beta   90.00
_cell.angle_gamma   90.00
#
_symmetry.space_group_name_H-M   'P 1'
#
loop_
_entity.id
_entity.type
_entity.pdbx_description
1 polymer ?
#
loop_
_entity_poly.entity_id
_entity_poly.type
_entity_poly.pdbx_seq_one_letter_code
_entity_poly.pdbx_strand_id
1 'polypeptide(L)'
;MAEFNCCHCFKSVSRDTPIVVCDGCSLNIHCRCLKISENEIAFISQSRSPNIKLFCNRCNVTITAISEIKKLVNDIKTSFDERLSKLESLIINNNTSQAINREEIIAESVNRSARACNVIMYNVKPVANKQDVDVVNDVLEVIDPSLVIGPENVFRVGKTVGDKPRLLKLQFKTQQMARLCLKKKSSLLQHPQFAHITISDDKTPGQLKHLNNLRDELKRRLDVGEKDLTIKYVNHYPNLIIMGDFNFPCIDWSAKNTTGQTIIEKQFSELLLENNLSQIVTEPTRFRSQQRPSLLDLVILSDVNLVSSLNVSNPVGTSDHSKIEIELQIMIYSEPNARIKTTSIVDYTRIDESLLTYDWNGLDSLNAEEQWKHFKSILQTCIPTNSRLFTNRLRKDKPWINQHMLDKIKYKAKLWKKFKRKPTEDNFSAYKRFSNQLKSDLQIARCNYENSILNKPKLFYSHVRKFISSRVSVPLVRNASGLLCSDHTETANTLADSFAATYNLNINNNIPSFMPTSTFSGLSYINFTPDLVKSQLCAIKLNTAPGPDQIPPKLLRTCAASLSGPLAKMMTKSFLQGTLPYEWLQATITPLYKSGDKLDPANYRPVSLTSTCCKIMEKVIVKELLTYMRKNNLIPEHQHGFLPGRSVVTNLLSCTNLWTKMLDTNQPVDIIYLDFSKAFDKVPHNLLLAKLESYGVTGNLLDWIRAFLSNRNYCVKVCVRNASGLLCSDHTETANTLADSFAATYNLNINNNIPSFMPTSTFSGLSYINFTPDLVKSQLCAIKLNTAPGPDQIPPKLLRTCAASLSGPLAKMMTKSFLQGTLPYEWLQATITPLYKSGDKLDPANYRPVSLTSTCCKIMEKVIVKELLTYMRKNNLIPEHQHGFLPGRSVVTNLLSCTNLWTKMLDTNQPVDIIYLDFSKAFDKVPHNLLLAKLESYGVTGNLLDWIRAFLSNRNYCVKVCADLLFSLDSYSAYADDIKLFANPLVTDLQDQLNLIFQWSEKWQIPLNIAKCCVLQCGHNNPKYLYHINGTLLSVKTSTKDLGVIVNDKLGWSEQCLASVGRARKMFYLLKHVFPNPSVSFISKVYITYIRPHLEFAIPVWRPYLLKDIDLLERTQHLVTRWTHCLRQVSYEQRLEILKIPDLRARQNRADAIQIFRLTHGLFPGVTRNFLQIQYHDRLRGHSYKLKKEPFKTTVRKNYLTNRAFDIWNGLPDNVVAAVTVSSFKNQYDTLQ
;
A
#
# COMPACT_ATOMS: atom_id res chain seq x y z
N MET A 1 -59.66 -8.32 -59.19
CA MET A 1 -59.92 -8.00 -57.77
C MET A 1 -59.36 -9.12 -56.90
N ALA A 2 -58.35 -8.82 -56.11
CA ALA A 2 -58.13 -9.43 -54.80
C ALA A 2 -57.65 -8.27 -53.92
N GLU A 3 -58.47 -7.80 -53.00
CA GLU A 3 -58.13 -6.66 -52.15
C GLU A 3 -56.89 -6.99 -51.30
N PHE A 4 -55.85 -6.16 -51.41
CA PHE A 4 -54.63 -6.26 -50.60
C PHE A 4 -54.93 -5.77 -49.17
N ASN A 5 -55.54 -6.63 -48.36
CA ASN A 5 -55.83 -6.34 -46.96
C ASN A 5 -54.67 -6.82 -46.08
N CYS A 6 -54.34 -6.05 -45.04
CA CYS A 6 -53.29 -6.37 -44.08
C CYS A 6 -53.63 -7.69 -43.38
N CYS A 7 -52.75 -8.69 -43.40
CA CYS A 7 -53.10 -10.01 -42.86
C CYS A 7 -53.20 -10.07 -41.32
N HIS A 8 -52.85 -8.99 -40.60
CA HIS A 8 -52.99 -8.90 -39.14
C HIS A 8 -54.26 -8.17 -38.69
N CYS A 9 -54.71 -7.15 -39.43
CA CYS A 9 -55.87 -6.34 -39.04
C CYS A 9 -57.01 -6.36 -40.07
N PHE A 10 -56.83 -7.07 -41.17
CA PHE A 10 -57.76 -7.28 -42.29
C PHE A 10 -58.32 -6.00 -42.94
N LYS A 11 -57.69 -4.84 -42.69
CA LYS A 11 -58.01 -3.55 -43.32
C LYS A 11 -57.20 -3.36 -44.61
N SER A 12 -57.75 -2.63 -45.57
CA SER A 12 -57.09 -2.33 -46.85
C SER A 12 -55.76 -1.61 -46.64
N VAL A 13 -54.77 -2.03 -47.43
CA VAL A 13 -53.43 -1.45 -47.45
C VAL A 13 -53.40 -0.41 -48.56
N SER A 14 -53.28 0.87 -48.19
CA SER A 14 -53.09 1.95 -49.16
C SER A 14 -51.62 2.08 -49.55
N ARG A 15 -51.33 2.58 -50.76
CA ARG A 15 -49.95 2.75 -51.28
C ARG A 15 -49.06 3.64 -50.41
N ASP A 16 -49.65 4.51 -49.59
CA ASP A 16 -48.92 5.50 -48.78
C ASP A 16 -48.72 5.07 -47.32
N THR A 17 -49.14 3.85 -46.95
CA THR A 17 -48.93 3.32 -45.58
C THR A 17 -47.74 2.37 -45.53
N PRO A 18 -46.74 2.58 -44.64
CA PRO A 18 -45.58 1.71 -44.55
C PRO A 18 -45.99 0.30 -44.13
N ILE A 19 -45.56 -0.65 -44.95
CA ILE A 19 -45.88 -2.07 -44.81
C ILE A 19 -44.62 -2.92 -44.76
N VAL A 20 -44.69 -4.01 -44.01
CA VAL A 20 -43.72 -5.09 -44.06
C VAL A 20 -44.37 -6.22 -44.86
N VAL A 21 -43.69 -6.63 -45.94
CA VAL A 21 -44.10 -7.76 -46.78
C VAL A 21 -43.44 -9.01 -46.22
N CYS A 22 -44.22 -10.05 -45.96
CA CYS A 22 -43.66 -11.25 -45.38
C CYS A 22 -42.85 -12.06 -46.41
N ASP A 23 -41.64 -12.48 -46.05
CA ASP A 23 -40.70 -13.11 -47.00
C ASP A 23 -41.16 -14.49 -47.50
N GLY A 24 -41.99 -15.21 -46.72
CA GLY A 24 -42.41 -16.58 -47.07
C GLY A 24 -43.67 -16.69 -47.94
N CYS A 25 -44.59 -15.72 -47.89
CA CYS A 25 -45.84 -15.81 -48.67
C CYS A 25 -46.38 -14.49 -49.23
N SER A 26 -45.59 -13.42 -49.11
CA SER A 26 -45.83 -12.13 -49.75
C SER A 26 -47.12 -11.43 -49.32
N LEU A 27 -47.65 -11.75 -48.14
CA LEU A 27 -48.77 -11.03 -47.55
C LEU A 27 -48.29 -9.73 -46.89
N ASN A 28 -49.10 -8.68 -47.03
CA ASN A 28 -48.79 -7.34 -46.53
C ASN A 28 -49.24 -7.17 -45.08
N ILE A 29 -48.41 -6.57 -44.22
CA ILE A 29 -48.75 -6.21 -42.84
C ILE A 29 -48.38 -4.76 -42.60
N HIS A 30 -49.26 -3.95 -42.00
CA HIS A 30 -48.92 -2.56 -41.66
C HIS A 30 -47.81 -2.50 -40.59
N CYS A 31 -46.82 -1.61 -40.74
CA CYS A 31 -45.77 -1.41 -39.74
C CYS A 31 -46.34 -1.01 -38.36
N ARG A 32 -47.41 -0.19 -38.33
CA ARG A 32 -48.12 0.17 -37.09
C ARG A 32 -48.73 -1.03 -36.36
N CYS A 33 -49.15 -2.06 -37.09
CA CYS A 33 -49.67 -3.29 -36.53
C CYS A 33 -48.57 -4.12 -35.82
N LEU A 34 -47.31 -3.92 -36.20
CA LEU A 34 -46.13 -4.57 -35.60
C LEU A 34 -45.48 -3.73 -34.49
N LYS A 35 -45.83 -2.44 -34.36
CA LYS A 35 -45.23 -1.46 -33.43
C LYS A 35 -43.71 -1.29 -33.61
N ILE A 36 -43.23 -1.18 -34.85
CA ILE A 36 -41.82 -0.92 -35.23
C ILE A 36 -41.78 0.36 -36.09
N SER A 37 -40.80 1.25 -35.89
CA SER A 37 -40.69 2.50 -36.66
C SER A 37 -40.03 2.30 -38.04
N GLU A 38 -40.25 3.23 -38.98
CA GLU A 38 -39.64 3.15 -40.32
C GLU A 38 -38.09 3.19 -40.28
N ASN A 39 -37.52 3.97 -39.37
CA ASN A 39 -36.06 4.06 -39.17
C ASN A 39 -35.46 2.74 -38.67
N GLU A 40 -36.18 2.02 -37.79
CA GLU A 40 -35.77 0.70 -37.30
C GLU A 40 -35.78 -0.34 -38.44
N ILE A 41 -36.72 -0.24 -39.39
CA ILE A 41 -36.81 -1.13 -40.56
C ILE A 41 -35.70 -0.84 -41.58
N ALA A 42 -35.39 0.43 -41.84
CA ALA A 42 -34.28 0.81 -42.72
C ALA A 42 -32.93 0.28 -42.17
N PHE A 43 -32.74 0.33 -40.85
CA PHE A 43 -31.55 -0.21 -40.19
C PHE A 43 -31.47 -1.75 -40.26
N ILE A 44 -32.59 -2.44 -40.05
CA ILE A 44 -32.67 -3.92 -40.16
C ILE A 44 -32.45 -4.39 -41.61
N SER A 45 -32.97 -3.65 -42.59
CA SER A 45 -32.83 -4.00 -44.02
C SER A 45 -31.42 -3.75 -44.59
N GLN A 46 -30.68 -2.78 -44.05
CA GLN A 46 -29.28 -2.52 -44.43
C GLN A 46 -28.27 -3.43 -43.72
N SER A 47 -28.61 -3.99 -42.56
CA SER A 47 -27.74 -4.84 -41.75
C SER A 47 -27.71 -6.32 -42.19
N ARG A 48 -28.21 -6.63 -43.40
CA ARG A 48 -28.45 -7.97 -43.98
C ARG A 48 -27.61 -9.08 -43.32
N SER A 49 -28.18 -9.66 -42.28
CA SER A 49 -27.72 -10.92 -41.69
C SER A 49 -28.54 -12.05 -42.36
N PRO A 50 -27.92 -13.12 -42.90
CA PRO A 50 -28.58 -14.04 -43.84
C PRO A 50 -29.67 -14.96 -43.25
N ASN A 51 -30.06 -14.81 -41.98
CA ASN A 51 -30.97 -15.75 -41.30
C ASN A 51 -32.27 -15.14 -40.72
N ILE A 52 -32.63 -13.89 -41.01
CA ILE A 52 -33.87 -13.29 -40.48
C ILE A 52 -34.95 -13.27 -41.56
N LYS A 53 -35.94 -14.17 -41.48
CA LYS A 53 -37.13 -14.17 -42.35
C LYS A 53 -38.28 -13.39 -41.69
N LEU A 54 -38.77 -12.31 -42.33
CA LEU A 54 -39.79 -11.38 -41.81
C LEU A 54 -41.23 -11.89 -41.99
N PHE A 55 -41.49 -13.14 -41.58
CA PHE A 55 -42.78 -13.78 -41.29
C PHE A 55 -43.47 -14.64 -42.34
N CYS A 56 -44.38 -15.50 -41.82
CA CYS A 56 -44.95 -16.76 -42.34
C CYS A 56 -43.87 -17.87 -42.49
N ASN A 57 -43.99 -19.18 -42.21
CA ASN A 57 -45.01 -20.21 -41.90
C ASN A 57 -46.51 -20.05 -42.32
N ARG A 58 -46.86 -19.21 -43.31
CA ARG A 58 -48.21 -18.62 -43.64
C ARG A 58 -49.01 -18.12 -42.41
N CYS A 59 -48.42 -17.14 -41.74
CA CYS A 59 -49.08 -16.11 -40.91
C CYS A 59 -49.78 -16.51 -39.60
N ASN A 60 -49.89 -17.79 -39.23
CA ASN A 60 -50.83 -18.21 -38.18
C ASN A 60 -50.26 -18.76 -36.85
N VAL A 61 -49.19 -18.17 -36.29
CA VAL A 61 -49.06 -18.15 -34.82
C VAL A 61 -48.63 -16.75 -34.37
N THR A 62 -49.55 -15.83 -34.63
CA THR A 62 -49.63 -14.45 -34.19
C THR A 62 -49.54 -14.39 -32.66
N ILE A 63 -48.32 -14.22 -32.12
CA ILE A 63 -47.93 -13.54 -30.85
C ILE A 63 -46.44 -13.84 -30.53
N THR A 64 -45.93 -15.05 -30.82
CA THR A 64 -44.61 -15.52 -30.33
C THR A 64 -43.41 -14.92 -31.06
N ALA A 65 -43.44 -14.81 -32.39
CA ALA A 65 -42.31 -14.26 -33.15
C ALA A 65 -42.27 -12.70 -33.13
N ILE A 66 -43.42 -12.05 -32.86
CA ILE A 66 -43.47 -10.61 -32.51
C ILE A 66 -42.77 -10.37 -31.17
N SER A 67 -42.93 -11.30 -30.21
CA SER A 67 -42.19 -11.28 -28.95
C SER A 67 -40.69 -11.49 -29.17
N GLU A 68 -40.24 -12.34 -30.09
CA GLU A 68 -38.81 -12.55 -30.35
C GLU A 68 -38.14 -11.39 -31.08
N ILE A 69 -38.77 -10.78 -32.08
CA ILE A 69 -38.22 -9.56 -32.71
C ILE A 69 -38.25 -8.39 -31.72
N LYS A 70 -39.33 -8.23 -30.94
CA LYS A 70 -39.35 -7.22 -29.88
C LYS A 70 -38.29 -7.51 -28.83
N LYS A 71 -38.10 -8.77 -28.43
CA LYS A 71 -37.07 -9.19 -27.48
C LYS A 71 -35.68 -8.94 -28.06
N LEU A 72 -35.42 -9.19 -29.34
CA LEU A 72 -34.15 -8.89 -29.97
C LEU A 72 -33.91 -7.38 -30.09
N VAL A 73 -34.91 -6.60 -30.49
CA VAL A 73 -34.83 -5.12 -30.50
C VAL A 73 -34.64 -4.60 -29.07
N ASN A 74 -35.29 -5.21 -28.08
CA ASN A 74 -35.15 -4.84 -26.68
C ASN A 74 -33.80 -5.31 -26.11
N ASP A 75 -33.26 -6.45 -26.50
CA ASP A 75 -31.96 -6.99 -26.07
C ASP A 75 -30.82 -6.19 -26.71
N ILE A 76 -30.98 -5.74 -27.96
CA ILE A 76 -30.08 -4.80 -28.62
C ILE A 76 -30.19 -3.42 -27.99
N LYS A 77 -31.42 -2.91 -27.72
CA LYS A 77 -31.62 -1.66 -26.97
C LYS A 77 -31.02 -1.76 -25.57
N THR A 78 -31.18 -2.87 -24.86
CA THR A 78 -30.67 -3.08 -23.49
C THR A 78 -29.16 -3.23 -23.49
N SER A 79 -28.58 -3.98 -24.44
CA SER A 79 -27.13 -4.07 -24.61
C SER A 79 -26.51 -2.72 -25.01
N PHE A 80 -27.24 -1.91 -25.78
CA PHE A 80 -26.80 -0.58 -26.17
C PHE A 80 -27.00 0.42 -25.03
N ASP A 81 -28.07 0.32 -24.25
CA ASP A 81 -28.35 1.11 -23.05
C ASP A 81 -27.39 0.76 -21.91
N GLU A 82 -26.96 -0.49 -21.76
CA GLU A 82 -25.90 -0.85 -20.83
C GLU A 82 -24.54 -0.27 -21.24
N ARG A 83 -24.29 -0.13 -22.55
CA ARG A 83 -23.08 0.50 -23.08
C ARG A 83 -23.17 2.02 -23.03
N LEU A 84 -24.34 2.59 -23.31
CA LEU A 84 -24.62 4.02 -23.26
C LEU A 84 -24.68 4.49 -21.82
N SER A 85 -25.25 3.74 -20.88
CA SER A 85 -25.25 4.01 -19.44
C SER A 85 -23.84 3.82 -18.83
N LYS A 86 -23.03 2.90 -19.35
CA LYS A 86 -21.58 2.87 -19.05
C LYS A 86 -20.85 4.11 -19.57
N LEU A 87 -21.17 4.57 -20.78
CA LEU A 87 -20.61 5.79 -21.37
C LEU A 87 -21.11 7.07 -20.68
N GLU A 88 -22.38 7.15 -20.30
CA GLU A 88 -22.99 8.23 -19.52
C GLU A 88 -22.44 8.20 -18.10
N SER A 89 -22.21 7.04 -17.47
CA SER A 89 -21.50 6.97 -16.17
C SER A 89 -20.03 7.41 -16.26
N LEU A 90 -19.43 7.32 -17.46
CA LEU A 90 -18.10 7.85 -17.75
C LEU A 90 -18.14 9.35 -18.10
N ILE A 91 -19.25 9.86 -18.63
CA ILE A 91 -19.45 11.25 -19.09
C ILE A 91 -20.13 12.14 -18.03
N ILE A 92 -20.94 11.60 -17.10
CA ILE A 92 -21.57 12.33 -15.97
C ILE A 92 -20.50 12.92 -15.02
N ASN A 93 -19.25 12.48 -15.14
CA ASN A 93 -18.11 13.16 -14.52
C ASN A 93 -17.70 14.47 -15.23
N ASN A 94 -18.35 14.87 -16.32
CA ASN A 94 -18.21 16.14 -17.02
C ASN A 94 -19.60 16.68 -17.38
N ASN A 95 -20.09 17.64 -16.59
CA ASN A 95 -21.37 18.32 -16.74
C ASN A 95 -21.65 18.81 -18.18
N THR A 96 -22.42 18.07 -18.97
CA THR A 96 -23.23 18.62 -20.08
C THR A 96 -24.41 17.69 -20.35
N SER A 97 -25.58 18.10 -19.88
CA SER A 97 -26.86 17.42 -20.14
C SER A 97 -27.32 17.68 -21.57
N GLN A 98 -27.01 16.79 -22.51
CA GLN A 98 -27.75 16.69 -23.76
C GLN A 98 -28.09 15.23 -24.05
N ALA A 99 -29.38 14.92 -24.02
CA ALA A 99 -29.90 13.61 -24.35
C ALA A 99 -29.55 13.28 -25.81
N ILE A 100 -28.84 12.18 -26.02
CA ILE A 100 -28.42 11.73 -27.34
C ILE A 100 -29.63 11.17 -28.10
N ASN A 101 -30.03 11.81 -29.19
CA ASN A 101 -31.16 11.37 -30.02
C ASN A 101 -30.75 10.18 -30.91
N ARG A 102 -31.32 9.00 -30.62
CA ARG A 102 -31.03 7.72 -31.30
C ARG A 102 -31.26 7.77 -32.82
N GLU A 103 -32.24 8.53 -33.30
CA GLU A 103 -32.56 8.59 -34.73
C GLU A 103 -31.52 9.38 -35.53
N GLU A 104 -30.93 10.42 -34.93
CA GLU A 104 -29.90 11.22 -35.58
C GLU A 104 -28.61 10.42 -35.82
N ILE A 105 -28.25 9.52 -34.89
CA ILE A 105 -27.05 8.67 -35.01
C ILE A 105 -27.19 7.66 -36.15
N ILE A 106 -28.35 7.02 -36.27
CA ILE A 106 -28.60 6.03 -37.33
C ILE A 106 -28.59 6.74 -38.68
N ALA A 107 -29.26 7.89 -38.80
CA ALA A 107 -29.27 8.70 -40.02
C ALA A 107 -27.87 9.19 -40.44
N GLU A 108 -27.02 9.54 -39.47
CA GLU A 108 -25.64 9.97 -39.69
C GLU A 108 -24.74 8.81 -40.19
N SER A 109 -24.91 7.60 -39.66
CA SER A 109 -24.13 6.42 -40.06
C SER A 109 -24.40 6.01 -41.52
N VAL A 110 -25.66 6.04 -41.93
CA VAL A 110 -26.07 5.74 -43.33
C VAL A 110 -25.49 6.78 -44.29
N ASN A 111 -25.55 8.07 -43.92
CA ASN A 111 -25.00 9.15 -44.74
C ASN A 111 -23.48 9.07 -44.93
N ARG A 112 -22.72 8.65 -43.90
CA ARG A 112 -21.26 8.48 -44.01
C ARG A 112 -20.88 7.39 -45.01
N SER A 113 -21.62 6.28 -45.00
CA SER A 113 -21.38 5.17 -45.93
C SER A 113 -21.65 5.58 -47.37
N ALA A 114 -22.72 6.35 -47.62
CA ALA A 114 -23.05 6.85 -48.95
C ALA A 114 -22.04 7.88 -49.52
N ARG A 115 -21.32 8.62 -48.65
CA ARG A 115 -20.35 9.65 -49.05
C ARG A 115 -18.90 9.17 -49.10
N ALA A 116 -18.65 7.93 -48.68
CA ALA A 116 -17.31 7.35 -48.53
C ALA A 116 -16.47 7.30 -49.82
N CYS A 117 -17.10 7.26 -50.99
CA CYS A 117 -16.43 7.26 -52.29
C CYS A 117 -16.22 8.66 -52.88
N ASN A 118 -16.63 9.71 -52.17
CA ASN A 118 -16.63 11.08 -52.68
C ASN A 118 -15.46 11.90 -52.11
N VAL A 119 -14.93 12.79 -52.93
CA VAL A 119 -13.87 13.75 -52.59
C VAL A 119 -14.27 15.14 -53.08
N ILE A 120 -13.95 16.17 -52.30
CA ILE A 120 -14.19 17.57 -52.66
C ILE A 120 -12.86 18.26 -52.97
N MET A 121 -12.78 18.88 -54.15
CA MET A 121 -11.68 19.73 -54.59
C MET A 121 -12.09 21.21 -54.56
N TYR A 122 -11.21 22.04 -54.00
CA TYR A 122 -11.39 23.47 -53.79
C TYR A 122 -10.43 24.26 -54.69
N ASN A 123 -10.83 25.49 -55.05
CA ASN A 123 -10.01 26.46 -55.80
C ASN A 123 -9.63 26.07 -57.24
N VAL A 124 -10.31 25.10 -57.84
CA VAL A 124 -10.11 24.74 -59.25
C VAL A 124 -10.82 25.76 -60.15
N LYS A 125 -10.07 26.68 -60.75
CA LYS A 125 -10.62 27.71 -61.64
C LYS A 125 -11.09 27.09 -62.97
N PRO A 126 -12.23 27.54 -63.54
CA PRO A 126 -12.60 27.16 -64.90
C PRO A 126 -11.54 27.69 -65.87
N VAL A 127 -11.05 26.82 -66.76
CA VAL A 127 -10.07 27.20 -67.80
C VAL A 127 -10.82 27.27 -69.12
N ALA A 128 -10.66 28.38 -69.86
CA ALA A 128 -11.25 28.50 -71.19
C ALA A 128 -10.71 27.37 -72.09
N ASN A 129 -11.61 26.63 -72.75
CA ASN A 129 -11.31 25.52 -73.67
C ASN A 129 -10.81 24.19 -73.06
N LYS A 130 -10.99 23.93 -71.75
CA LYS A 130 -10.82 22.59 -71.12
C LYS A 130 -12.04 22.19 -70.29
N GLN A 131 -12.43 20.91 -70.28
CA GLN A 131 -13.50 20.43 -69.37
C GLN A 131 -12.95 20.25 -67.95
N ASP A 132 -13.82 20.34 -66.93
CA ASP A 132 -13.43 20.16 -65.53
C ASP A 132 -12.79 18.79 -65.27
N VAL A 133 -13.18 17.77 -66.04
CA VAL A 133 -12.60 16.41 -66.01
C VAL A 133 -11.13 16.44 -66.42
N ASP A 134 -10.77 17.20 -67.46
CA ASP A 134 -9.40 17.27 -67.97
C ASP A 134 -8.46 17.91 -66.94
N VAL A 135 -8.91 19.02 -66.33
CA VAL A 135 -8.15 19.70 -65.28
C VAL A 135 -8.04 18.83 -64.01
N VAL A 136 -9.08 18.07 -63.68
CA VAL A 136 -9.05 17.10 -62.58
C VAL A 136 -8.08 15.96 -62.87
N ASN A 137 -8.03 15.46 -64.10
CA ASN A 137 -7.12 14.40 -64.49
C ASN A 137 -5.65 14.85 -64.41
N ASP A 138 -5.34 16.06 -64.89
CA ASP A 138 -4.01 16.68 -64.74
C ASP A 138 -3.61 16.77 -63.25
N VAL A 139 -4.55 17.12 -62.36
CA VAL A 139 -4.32 17.20 -60.90
C VAL A 139 -4.18 15.82 -60.26
N LEU A 140 -4.98 14.84 -60.69
CA LEU A 140 -4.93 13.47 -60.17
C LEU A 140 -3.65 12.76 -60.60
N GLU A 141 -3.13 13.02 -61.80
CA GLU A 141 -1.87 12.46 -62.29
C GLU A 141 -0.69 12.87 -61.40
N VAL A 142 -0.67 14.13 -60.96
CA VAL A 142 0.33 14.65 -60.01
C VAL A 142 0.19 14.03 -58.62
N ILE A 143 -1.02 13.66 -58.20
CA ILE A 143 -1.25 12.99 -56.91
C ILE A 143 -0.81 11.52 -56.99
N ASP A 144 -1.32 10.80 -57.99
CA ASP A 144 -0.97 9.43 -58.31
C ASP A 144 -1.48 9.08 -59.73
N PRO A 145 -0.62 8.68 -60.68
CA PRO A 145 -1.03 8.31 -62.03
C PRO A 145 -2.13 7.24 -62.10
N SER A 146 -2.24 6.37 -61.08
CA SER A 146 -3.30 5.36 -61.01
C SER A 146 -4.71 5.92 -60.77
N LEU A 147 -4.84 7.21 -60.41
CA LEU A 147 -6.12 7.86 -60.12
C LEU A 147 -6.75 8.57 -61.33
N VAL A 148 -6.01 8.75 -62.43
CA VAL A 148 -6.40 9.55 -63.60
C VAL A 148 -7.64 8.99 -64.31
N ILE A 149 -7.85 7.67 -64.27
CA ILE A 149 -9.01 6.99 -64.87
C ILE A 149 -10.08 6.64 -63.79
N GLY A 150 -9.92 7.18 -62.57
CA GLY A 150 -10.60 6.72 -61.37
C GLY A 150 -11.91 7.38 -60.94
N PRO A 151 -12.21 8.65 -61.24
CA PRO A 151 -13.49 9.25 -60.90
C PRO A 151 -14.56 8.91 -61.97
N GLU A 152 -15.67 8.31 -61.54
CA GLU A 152 -16.83 8.04 -62.42
C GLU A 152 -17.61 9.31 -62.76
N ASN A 153 -17.68 10.25 -61.81
CA ASN A 153 -18.37 11.52 -62.00
C ASN A 153 -17.55 12.68 -61.41
N VAL A 154 -17.49 13.78 -62.15
CA VAL A 154 -16.89 15.04 -61.74
C VAL A 154 -17.87 16.16 -62.04
N PHE A 155 -18.33 16.87 -61.01
CA PHE A 155 -19.29 17.95 -61.19
C PHE A 155 -19.13 19.04 -60.13
N ARG A 156 -19.47 20.28 -60.50
CA ARG A 156 -19.40 21.42 -59.59
C ARG A 156 -20.59 21.46 -58.63
N VAL A 157 -20.35 21.72 -57.36
CA VAL A 157 -21.35 21.72 -56.28
C VAL A 157 -21.42 23.10 -55.62
N GLY A 158 -22.64 23.55 -55.35
CA GLY A 158 -22.93 24.83 -54.68
C GLY A 158 -23.38 25.95 -55.62
N LYS A 159 -23.89 27.04 -55.03
CA LYS A 159 -24.30 28.27 -55.76
C LYS A 159 -23.08 29.16 -56.01
N THR A 160 -23.08 29.92 -57.09
CA THR A 160 -22.03 30.91 -57.40
C THR A 160 -22.12 32.05 -56.39
N VAL A 161 -21.05 32.30 -55.62
CA VAL A 161 -21.01 33.37 -54.61
C VAL A 161 -19.73 34.19 -54.84
N GLY A 162 -19.89 35.36 -55.47
CA GLY A 162 -18.79 36.24 -55.85
C GLY A 162 -17.81 35.61 -56.85
N ASP A 163 -16.56 36.06 -56.83
CA ASP A 163 -15.51 35.67 -57.78
C ASP A 163 -14.79 34.35 -57.42
N LYS A 164 -15.34 33.58 -56.47
CA LYS A 164 -14.74 32.32 -56.02
C LYS A 164 -15.20 31.14 -56.89
N PRO A 165 -14.27 30.30 -57.40
CA PRO A 165 -14.63 29.15 -58.21
C PRO A 165 -15.44 28.12 -57.40
N ARG A 166 -16.50 27.58 -58.00
CA ARG A 166 -17.36 26.55 -57.37
C ARG A 166 -16.59 25.27 -57.10
N LEU A 167 -16.91 24.61 -55.99
CA LEU A 167 -16.28 23.38 -55.53
C LEU A 167 -16.50 22.25 -56.53
N LEU A 168 -15.52 21.39 -56.74
CA LEU A 168 -15.67 20.18 -57.54
C LEU A 168 -15.86 18.97 -56.64
N LYS A 169 -16.90 18.17 -56.91
CA LYS A 169 -17.11 16.87 -56.26
C LYS A 169 -16.73 15.77 -57.24
N LEU A 170 -15.84 14.91 -56.78
CA LEU A 170 -15.35 13.74 -57.49
C LEU A 170 -15.93 12.52 -56.82
N GLN A 171 -16.57 11.65 -57.59
CA GLN A 171 -17.08 10.38 -57.11
C GLN A 171 -16.23 9.26 -57.71
N PHE A 172 -15.48 8.57 -56.86
CA PHE A 172 -14.64 7.45 -57.28
C PHE A 172 -15.45 6.15 -57.30
N LYS A 173 -15.05 5.23 -58.19
CA LYS A 173 -15.66 3.90 -58.30
C LYS A 173 -15.57 3.09 -57.00
N THR A 174 -14.52 3.30 -56.21
CA THR A 174 -14.32 2.62 -54.92
C THR A 174 -13.83 3.58 -53.84
N GLN A 175 -14.17 3.27 -52.59
CA GLN A 175 -13.71 4.01 -51.41
C GLN A 175 -12.17 4.00 -51.29
N GLN A 176 -11.50 2.95 -51.79
CA GLN A 176 -10.04 2.85 -51.75
C GLN A 176 -9.37 3.93 -52.61
N MET A 177 -9.93 4.24 -53.77
CA MET A 177 -9.41 5.28 -54.67
C MET A 177 -9.60 6.69 -54.08
N ALA A 178 -10.78 6.95 -53.49
CA ALA A 178 -11.02 8.20 -52.75
C ALA A 178 -10.03 8.39 -51.59
N ARG A 179 -9.73 7.31 -50.83
CA ARG A 179 -8.73 7.33 -49.76
C ARG A 179 -7.31 7.52 -50.28
N LEU A 180 -6.95 6.90 -51.40
CA LEU A 180 -5.63 7.07 -52.02
C LEU A 180 -5.41 8.53 -52.44
N CYS A 181 -6.41 9.14 -53.09
CA CYS A 181 -6.42 10.56 -53.44
C CYS A 181 -6.21 11.46 -52.21
N LEU A 182 -6.95 11.22 -51.12
CA LEU A 182 -6.82 11.97 -49.88
C LEU A 182 -5.47 11.77 -49.16
N LYS A 183 -4.87 10.58 -49.27
CA LYS A 183 -3.60 10.23 -48.63
C LYS A 183 -2.40 10.88 -49.32
N LYS A 184 -2.43 10.99 -50.66
CA LYS A 184 -1.34 11.54 -51.47
C LYS A 184 -1.53 13.01 -51.88
N LYS A 185 -2.60 13.68 -51.44
CA LYS A 185 -2.88 15.09 -51.77
C LYS A 185 -1.77 16.09 -51.43
N SER A 186 -0.86 15.75 -50.50
CA SER A 186 0.30 16.59 -50.17
C SER A 186 1.27 16.78 -51.34
N SER A 187 1.26 15.88 -52.33
CA SER A 187 2.05 16.03 -53.57
C SER A 187 1.72 17.33 -54.32
N LEU A 188 0.50 17.86 -54.16
CA LEU A 188 0.11 19.13 -54.78
C LEU A 188 0.84 20.34 -54.18
N LEU A 189 1.17 20.32 -52.89
CA LEU A 189 1.80 21.46 -52.20
C LEU A 189 3.18 21.82 -52.78
N GLN A 190 3.86 20.84 -53.36
CA GLN A 190 5.19 21.01 -53.96
C GLN A 190 5.12 21.31 -55.46
N HIS A 191 3.93 21.28 -56.08
CA HIS A 191 3.75 21.47 -57.52
C HIS A 191 3.45 22.94 -57.85
N PRO A 192 4.28 23.61 -58.68
CA PRO A 192 4.19 25.06 -58.90
C PRO A 192 2.85 25.51 -59.50
N GLN A 193 2.21 24.67 -60.31
CA GLN A 193 0.92 25.00 -60.94
C GLN A 193 -0.31 24.68 -60.07
N PHE A 194 -0.24 23.68 -59.17
CA PHE A 194 -1.42 23.13 -58.48
C PHE A 194 -1.40 23.30 -56.96
N ALA A 195 -0.37 23.94 -56.39
CA ALA A 195 -0.24 24.19 -54.96
C ALA A 195 -1.41 24.98 -54.34
N HIS A 196 -2.18 25.72 -55.15
CA HIS A 196 -3.36 26.48 -54.71
C HIS A 196 -4.64 25.63 -54.58
N ILE A 197 -4.64 24.40 -55.11
CA ILE A 197 -5.78 23.47 -55.08
C ILE A 197 -5.74 22.70 -53.76
N THR A 198 -6.89 22.62 -53.08
CA THR A 198 -7.01 21.89 -51.80
C THR A 198 -8.03 20.75 -51.95
N ILE A 199 -7.77 19.63 -51.28
CA ILE A 199 -8.61 18.42 -51.38
C ILE A 199 -9.05 17.96 -49.98
N SER A 200 -10.34 17.67 -49.81
CA SER A 200 -10.89 17.08 -48.59
C SER A 200 -11.90 15.96 -48.87
N ASP A 201 -12.17 15.18 -47.83
CA ASP A 201 -13.29 14.26 -47.76
C ASP A 201 -14.64 14.98 -47.84
N ASP A 202 -15.65 14.30 -48.42
CA ASP A 202 -17.05 14.76 -48.48
C ASP A 202 -17.75 14.50 -47.13
N LYS A 203 -17.68 15.50 -46.24
CA LYS A 203 -18.23 15.43 -44.88
C LYS A 203 -19.76 15.49 -44.88
N THR A 204 -20.38 14.77 -43.95
CA THR A 204 -21.83 14.85 -43.72
C THR A 204 -22.24 16.20 -43.11
N PRO A 205 -23.52 16.60 -43.20
CA PRO A 205 -24.03 17.77 -42.50
C PRO A 205 -23.81 17.72 -40.98
N GLY A 206 -23.92 16.54 -40.37
CA GLY A 206 -23.64 16.34 -38.94
C GLY A 206 -22.17 16.58 -38.59
N GLN A 207 -21.24 16.07 -39.40
CA GLN A 207 -19.81 16.31 -39.23
C GLN A 207 -19.45 17.79 -39.38
N LEU A 208 -20.06 18.48 -40.35
CA LEU A 208 -19.85 19.91 -40.57
C LEU A 208 -20.40 20.75 -39.41
N LYS A 209 -21.60 20.45 -38.91
CA LYS A 209 -22.19 21.12 -37.74
C LYS A 209 -21.32 20.94 -36.49
N HIS A 210 -20.84 19.73 -36.24
CA HIS A 210 -19.95 19.45 -35.10
C HIS A 210 -18.62 20.20 -35.20
N LEU A 211 -18.00 20.24 -36.39
CA LEU A 211 -16.76 21.00 -36.61
C LEU A 211 -16.96 22.51 -36.44
N ASN A 212 -18.12 23.05 -36.84
CA ASN A 212 -18.44 24.46 -36.64
C ASN A 212 -18.59 24.78 -35.15
N ASN A 213 -19.33 23.97 -34.38
CA ASN A 213 -19.47 24.15 -32.93
C ASN A 213 -18.10 24.09 -32.21
N LEU A 214 -17.24 23.15 -32.60
CA LEU A 214 -15.86 23.04 -32.10
C LEU A 214 -15.02 24.28 -32.42
N ARG A 215 -15.23 24.87 -33.61
CA ARG A 215 -14.51 26.07 -34.05
C ARG A 215 -14.95 27.30 -33.26
N ASP A 216 -16.24 27.43 -33.00
CA ASP A 216 -16.80 28.52 -32.18
C ASP A 216 -16.33 28.42 -30.73
N GLU A 217 -16.28 27.20 -30.18
CA GLU A 217 -15.76 26.93 -28.84
C GLU A 217 -14.25 27.21 -28.74
N LEU A 218 -13.46 26.83 -29.76
CA LEU A 218 -12.04 27.18 -29.87
C LEU A 218 -11.84 28.69 -29.87
N LYS A 219 -12.66 29.42 -30.64
CA LYS A 219 -12.60 30.88 -30.74
C LYS A 219 -12.86 31.52 -29.39
N ARG A 220 -13.92 31.08 -28.70
CA ARG A 220 -14.29 31.52 -27.37
C ARG A 220 -13.17 31.28 -26.34
N ARG A 221 -12.45 30.16 -26.42
CA ARG A 221 -11.34 29.85 -25.50
C ARG A 221 -10.06 30.61 -25.82
N LEU A 222 -9.79 30.87 -27.10
CA LEU A 222 -8.72 31.78 -27.54
C LEU A 222 -8.99 33.22 -27.06
N ASP A 223 -10.24 33.69 -27.13
CA ASP A 223 -10.64 35.02 -26.66
C ASP A 223 -10.48 35.20 -25.13
N VAL A 224 -10.43 34.10 -24.37
CA VAL A 224 -10.19 34.09 -22.91
C VAL A 224 -8.69 33.93 -22.57
N GLY A 225 -7.81 33.91 -23.57
CA GLY A 225 -6.35 33.96 -23.40
C GLY A 225 -5.64 32.62 -23.27
N GLU A 226 -6.30 31.50 -23.57
CA GLU A 226 -5.64 30.19 -23.66
C GLU A 226 -4.74 30.12 -24.91
N LYS A 227 -3.42 29.92 -24.72
CA LYS A 227 -2.43 30.02 -25.81
C LYS A 227 -1.94 28.70 -26.40
N ASP A 228 -2.44 27.55 -25.94
CA ASP A 228 -1.88 26.25 -26.34
C ASP A 228 -2.96 25.13 -26.45
N LEU A 229 -3.91 25.32 -27.36
CA LEU A 229 -5.02 24.38 -27.59
C LEU A 229 -4.71 23.40 -28.73
N THR A 230 -4.44 22.13 -28.39
CA THR A 230 -4.31 21.05 -29.38
C THR A 230 -5.58 20.20 -29.42
N ILE A 231 -6.35 20.27 -30.52
CA ILE A 231 -7.47 19.35 -30.75
C ILE A 231 -6.97 18.09 -31.47
N LYS A 232 -6.99 16.95 -30.79
CA LYS A 232 -6.74 15.64 -31.41
C LYS A 232 -8.03 15.06 -31.97
N TYR A 233 -8.11 14.98 -33.29
CA TYR A 233 -9.16 14.25 -34.00
C TYR A 233 -8.81 12.75 -34.01
N VAL A 234 -9.60 11.89 -33.36
CA VAL A 234 -9.43 10.43 -33.47
C VAL A 234 -10.12 9.97 -34.76
N ASN A 235 -9.37 9.94 -35.88
CA ASN A 235 -9.96 9.81 -37.22
C ASN A 235 -10.14 8.36 -37.73
N HIS A 236 -9.85 7.33 -36.95
CA HIS A 236 -9.92 5.94 -37.44
C HIS A 236 -10.49 5.00 -36.37
N TYR A 237 -11.37 4.08 -36.79
CA TYR A 237 -11.65 2.90 -35.99
C TYR A 237 -10.31 2.21 -35.68
N PRO A 238 -10.11 1.74 -34.44
CA PRO A 238 -8.84 1.11 -34.06
C PRO A 238 -8.56 -0.09 -34.97
N ASN A 239 -7.31 -0.23 -35.40
CA ASN A 239 -6.82 -1.44 -36.05
C ASN A 239 -7.22 -2.65 -35.19
N LEU A 240 -8.01 -3.54 -35.77
CA LEU A 240 -8.61 -4.65 -35.04
C LEU A 240 -7.66 -5.84 -35.07
N ILE A 241 -7.19 -6.22 -33.90
CA ILE A 241 -6.38 -7.43 -33.68
C ILE A 241 -7.18 -8.33 -32.75
N ILE A 242 -7.63 -9.47 -33.25
CA ILE A 242 -8.34 -10.49 -32.48
C ILE A 242 -7.42 -11.70 -32.35
N MET A 243 -7.20 -12.15 -31.11
CA MET A 243 -6.30 -13.27 -30.81
C MET A 243 -6.96 -14.17 -29.78
N GLY A 244 -6.82 -15.49 -29.92
CA GLY A 244 -7.33 -16.42 -28.94
C GLY A 244 -7.48 -17.84 -29.46
N ASP A 245 -7.94 -18.73 -28.57
CA ASP A 245 -8.29 -20.11 -28.89
C ASP A 245 -9.76 -20.19 -29.29
N PHE A 246 -10.02 -20.30 -30.60
CA PHE A 246 -11.36 -20.28 -31.17
C PHE A 246 -12.01 -21.66 -31.25
N ASN A 247 -11.27 -22.74 -30.98
CA ASN A 247 -11.78 -24.11 -30.97
C ASN A 247 -12.61 -24.49 -32.21
N PHE A 248 -12.20 -24.03 -33.40
CA PHE A 248 -12.82 -24.36 -34.69
C PHE A 248 -11.93 -25.32 -35.51
N PRO A 249 -11.89 -26.63 -35.16
CA PRO A 249 -10.97 -27.60 -35.77
C PRO A 249 -11.33 -27.98 -37.21
N CYS A 250 -12.55 -27.72 -37.69
CA CYS A 250 -12.99 -28.16 -39.02
C CYS A 250 -12.78 -27.10 -40.12
N ILE A 251 -12.33 -25.89 -39.76
CA ILE A 251 -11.93 -24.84 -40.71
C ILE A 251 -10.55 -25.19 -41.26
N ASP A 252 -10.46 -25.45 -42.57
CA ASP A 252 -9.18 -25.54 -43.26
C ASP A 252 -8.73 -24.13 -43.67
N TRP A 253 -7.85 -23.54 -42.86
CA TRP A 253 -7.28 -22.22 -43.09
C TRP A 253 -6.36 -22.14 -44.32
N SER A 254 -5.86 -23.28 -44.83
CA SER A 254 -5.01 -23.34 -46.02
C SER A 254 -5.82 -23.34 -47.32
N ALA A 255 -6.95 -24.06 -47.33
CA ALA A 255 -7.88 -24.12 -48.46
C ALA A 255 -9.03 -23.10 -48.38
N LYS A 256 -9.13 -22.33 -47.29
CA LYS A 256 -10.25 -21.42 -46.95
C LYS A 256 -11.61 -22.09 -47.06
N ASN A 257 -11.71 -23.35 -46.69
CA ASN A 257 -12.91 -24.16 -46.85
C ASN A 257 -13.21 -24.93 -45.55
N THR A 258 -14.48 -25.17 -45.23
CA THR A 258 -14.87 -25.96 -44.07
C THR A 258 -15.08 -27.42 -44.48
N THR A 259 -14.45 -28.34 -43.75
CA THR A 259 -14.57 -29.79 -44.03
C THR A 259 -15.76 -30.44 -43.32
N GLY A 260 -16.52 -29.68 -42.52
CA GLY A 260 -17.64 -30.16 -41.69
C GLY A 260 -18.94 -29.35 -41.83
N GLN A 261 -20.06 -29.99 -41.47
CA GLN A 261 -21.45 -29.46 -41.53
C GLN A 261 -21.82 -28.43 -40.43
N THR A 262 -20.86 -27.94 -39.65
CA THR A 262 -21.10 -27.04 -38.51
C THR A 262 -21.28 -25.58 -38.97
N ILE A 263 -22.54 -25.12 -38.97
CA ILE A 263 -22.98 -23.78 -39.41
C ILE A 263 -22.15 -22.64 -38.79
N ILE A 264 -21.73 -22.77 -37.53
CA ILE A 264 -20.98 -21.72 -36.80
C ILE A 264 -19.57 -21.51 -37.39
N GLU A 265 -18.87 -22.56 -37.80
CA GLU A 265 -17.51 -22.45 -38.37
C GLU A 265 -17.54 -21.81 -39.76
N LYS A 266 -18.60 -22.08 -40.53
CA LYS A 266 -18.86 -21.45 -41.82
C LYS A 266 -19.21 -19.96 -41.65
N GLN A 267 -20.12 -19.64 -40.74
CA GLN A 267 -20.49 -18.25 -40.41
C GLN A 267 -19.31 -17.45 -39.87
N PHE A 268 -18.45 -18.07 -39.06
CA PHE A 268 -17.24 -17.42 -38.56
C PHE A 268 -16.27 -17.12 -39.71
N SER A 269 -16.06 -18.07 -40.63
CA SER A 269 -15.20 -17.86 -41.81
C SER A 269 -15.76 -16.77 -42.75
N GLU A 270 -17.08 -16.75 -42.97
CA GLU A 270 -17.79 -15.72 -43.74
C GLU A 270 -17.68 -14.35 -43.08
N LEU A 271 -17.87 -14.24 -41.76
CA LEU A 271 -17.72 -13.00 -40.99
C LEU A 271 -16.30 -12.41 -41.15
N LEU A 272 -15.27 -13.24 -41.12
CA LEU A 272 -13.90 -12.78 -41.32
C LEU A 272 -13.70 -12.21 -42.73
N LEU A 273 -14.26 -12.86 -43.75
CA LEU A 273 -14.21 -12.40 -45.14
C LEU A 273 -15.01 -11.09 -45.34
N GLU A 274 -16.23 -11.01 -44.81
CA GLU A 274 -17.11 -9.84 -44.93
C GLU A 274 -16.53 -8.58 -44.27
N ASN A 275 -15.74 -8.75 -43.21
CA ASN A 275 -15.11 -7.66 -42.48
C ASN A 275 -13.64 -7.40 -42.89
N ASN A 276 -13.16 -8.02 -43.98
CA ASN A 276 -11.76 -7.93 -44.44
C ASN A 276 -10.73 -8.29 -43.35
N LEU A 277 -11.08 -9.23 -42.48
CA LEU A 277 -10.22 -9.70 -41.40
C LEU A 277 -9.40 -10.91 -41.88
N SER A 278 -8.10 -10.81 -41.76
CA SER A 278 -7.16 -11.84 -42.20
C SER A 278 -6.61 -12.61 -41.01
N GLN A 279 -6.82 -13.92 -41.03
CA GLN A 279 -6.13 -14.84 -40.14
C GLN A 279 -4.70 -15.09 -40.68
N ILE A 280 -3.67 -15.05 -39.82
CA ILE A 280 -2.26 -15.08 -40.26
C ILE A 280 -1.42 -16.23 -39.69
N VAL A 281 -1.98 -17.07 -38.83
CA VAL A 281 -1.27 -18.25 -38.30
C VAL A 281 -1.35 -19.36 -39.34
N THR A 282 -0.22 -19.90 -39.78
CA THR A 282 -0.18 -20.91 -40.87
C THR A 282 0.23 -22.30 -40.40
N GLU A 283 0.81 -22.41 -39.19
CA GLU A 283 1.23 -23.69 -38.60
C GLU A 283 0.22 -24.17 -37.54
N PRO A 284 0.03 -25.50 -37.37
CA PRO A 284 -0.79 -26.04 -36.29
C PRO A 284 -0.32 -25.55 -34.92
N THR A 285 -1.27 -25.09 -34.10
CA THR A 285 -0.95 -24.52 -32.78
C THR A 285 -1.15 -25.57 -31.70
N ARG A 286 -2.02 -26.56 -31.90
CA ARG A 286 -2.29 -27.61 -30.93
C ARG A 286 -1.80 -28.98 -31.41
N PHE A 287 -1.15 -29.70 -30.50
CA PHE A 287 -0.61 -31.05 -30.75
C PHE A 287 -1.08 -32.02 -29.67
N ARG A 288 -1.89 -33.03 -30.05
CA ARG A 288 -2.39 -34.08 -29.14
C ARG A 288 -2.05 -35.45 -29.70
N SER A 289 -1.62 -36.38 -28.84
CA SER A 289 -1.33 -37.76 -29.25
C SER A 289 -2.61 -38.40 -29.81
N GLN A 290 -2.49 -39.10 -30.93
CA GLN A 290 -3.59 -39.73 -31.67
C GLN A 290 -4.60 -38.77 -32.36
N GLN A 291 -4.34 -37.46 -32.39
CA GLN A 291 -5.16 -36.51 -33.15
C GLN A 291 -4.30 -35.78 -34.20
N ARG A 292 -4.91 -35.44 -35.34
CA ARG A 292 -4.24 -34.58 -36.32
C ARG A 292 -3.97 -33.21 -35.69
N PRO A 293 -2.76 -32.63 -35.86
CA PRO A 293 -2.47 -31.28 -35.40
C PRO A 293 -3.49 -30.28 -35.95
N SER A 294 -4.01 -29.40 -35.08
CA SER A 294 -5.08 -28.48 -35.43
C SER A 294 -4.67 -27.02 -35.17
N LEU A 295 -5.16 -26.12 -36.02
CA LEU A 295 -4.92 -24.69 -35.93
C LEU A 295 -6.10 -24.03 -35.22
N LEU A 296 -5.99 -23.88 -33.89
CA LEU A 296 -7.09 -23.38 -33.05
C LEU A 296 -6.82 -21.98 -32.48
N ASP A 297 -5.54 -21.67 -32.27
CA ASP A 297 -5.12 -20.35 -31.78
C ASP A 297 -4.97 -19.43 -32.99
N LEU A 298 -5.95 -18.55 -33.19
CA LEU A 298 -6.01 -17.68 -34.35
C LEU A 298 -5.49 -16.28 -34.01
N VAL A 299 -4.93 -15.64 -35.02
CA VAL A 299 -4.56 -14.23 -34.99
C VAL A 299 -5.18 -13.61 -36.21
N ILE A 300 -6.17 -12.75 -35.99
CA ILE A 300 -7.06 -12.19 -36.99
C ILE A 300 -6.87 -10.67 -36.97
N LEU A 301 -6.58 -10.09 -38.13
CA LEU A 301 -6.15 -8.70 -38.26
C LEU A 301 -6.99 -7.96 -39.30
N SER A 302 -7.34 -6.70 -39.03
CA SER A 302 -7.90 -5.80 -40.06
C SER A 302 -6.86 -5.31 -41.07
N ASP A 303 -5.57 -5.33 -40.70
CA ASP A 303 -4.44 -5.03 -41.61
C ASP A 303 -3.28 -5.97 -41.30
N VAL A 304 -2.92 -6.82 -42.27
CA VAL A 304 -1.85 -7.81 -42.14
C VAL A 304 -0.46 -7.17 -42.05
N ASN A 305 -0.29 -5.95 -42.57
CA ASN A 305 0.99 -5.24 -42.51
C ASN A 305 1.35 -4.78 -41.10
N LEU A 306 0.40 -4.85 -40.17
CA LEU A 306 0.67 -4.60 -38.75
C LEU A 306 1.58 -5.66 -38.12
N VAL A 307 1.83 -6.81 -38.76
CA VAL A 307 2.70 -7.85 -38.24
C VAL A 307 3.98 -7.94 -39.07
N SER A 308 5.15 -7.70 -38.44
CA SER A 308 6.46 -7.88 -39.09
C SER A 308 6.92 -9.33 -39.09
N SER A 309 6.60 -10.08 -38.04
CA SER A 309 6.95 -11.50 -37.93
C SER A 309 5.97 -12.27 -37.05
N LEU A 310 5.74 -13.54 -37.39
CA LEU A 310 4.94 -14.49 -36.61
C LEU A 310 5.71 -15.80 -36.46
N ASN A 311 5.80 -16.32 -35.23
CA ASN A 311 6.51 -17.56 -34.92
C ASN A 311 5.74 -18.41 -33.91
N VAL A 312 5.44 -19.66 -34.28
CA VAL A 312 4.87 -20.65 -33.37
C VAL A 312 6.00 -21.36 -32.64
N SER A 313 6.14 -21.15 -31.33
CA SER A 313 7.21 -21.68 -30.48
C SER A 313 6.69 -22.72 -29.48
N ASN A 314 7.58 -23.29 -28.66
CA ASN A 314 7.23 -24.39 -27.77
C ASN A 314 6.10 -24.01 -26.79
N PRO A 315 5.19 -24.94 -26.47
CA PRO A 315 4.16 -24.74 -25.46
C PRO A 315 4.69 -24.21 -24.13
N VAL A 316 3.91 -23.31 -23.51
CA VAL A 316 4.20 -22.78 -22.18
C VAL A 316 3.72 -23.78 -21.13
N GLY A 317 4.62 -24.22 -20.26
CA GLY A 317 4.28 -25.14 -19.18
C GLY A 317 3.79 -26.51 -19.70
N THR A 318 2.54 -26.85 -19.40
CA THR A 318 1.86 -28.12 -19.74
C THR A 318 0.79 -27.96 -20.82
N SER A 319 0.74 -26.81 -21.47
CA SER A 319 -0.20 -26.57 -22.56
C SER A 319 0.02 -27.58 -23.69
N ASP A 320 -1.05 -28.11 -24.26
CA ASP A 320 -1.06 -28.80 -25.57
C ASP A 320 -1.08 -27.80 -26.74
N HIS A 321 -1.24 -26.50 -26.44
CA HIS A 321 -1.11 -25.39 -27.38
C HIS A 321 0.31 -24.80 -27.35
N SER A 322 0.80 -24.54 -28.54
CA SER A 322 2.08 -23.91 -28.85
C SER A 322 2.00 -22.41 -28.60
N LYS A 323 3.12 -21.82 -28.19
CA LYS A 323 3.16 -20.37 -27.94
C LYS A 323 3.25 -19.63 -29.26
N ILE A 324 2.31 -18.75 -29.58
CA ILE A 324 2.43 -17.84 -30.73
C ILE A 324 3.18 -16.57 -30.28
N GLU A 325 4.26 -16.23 -30.96
CA GLU A 325 4.97 -14.96 -30.85
C GLU A 325 4.69 -14.14 -32.10
N ILE A 326 4.34 -12.87 -31.92
CA ILE A 326 4.01 -11.96 -33.02
C ILE A 326 4.69 -10.63 -32.74
N GLU A 327 5.32 -10.08 -33.75
CA GLU A 327 5.95 -8.77 -33.72
C GLU A 327 5.10 -7.80 -34.51
N LEU A 328 4.67 -6.71 -33.88
CA LEU A 328 3.74 -5.75 -34.46
C LEU A 328 4.47 -4.48 -34.94
N GLN A 329 4.22 -4.07 -36.18
CA GLN A 329 4.60 -2.79 -36.75
C GLN A 329 3.60 -1.70 -36.32
N ILE A 330 3.72 -1.27 -35.07
CA ILE A 330 2.91 -0.21 -34.51
C ILE A 330 3.79 0.98 -34.15
N MET A 331 3.35 2.20 -34.48
CA MET A 331 3.97 3.41 -33.96
C MET A 331 3.63 3.52 -32.47
N ILE A 332 4.57 3.12 -31.63
CA ILE A 332 4.51 3.32 -30.19
C ILE A 332 5.14 4.68 -29.92
N TYR A 333 4.40 5.60 -29.30
CA TYR A 333 5.04 6.69 -28.56
C TYR A 333 5.79 6.03 -27.39
N SER A 334 7.04 5.63 -27.64
CA SER A 334 7.83 4.92 -26.67
C SER A 334 8.36 5.91 -25.64
N GLU A 335 7.98 5.73 -24.37
CA GLU A 335 9.00 5.90 -23.34
C GLU A 335 10.11 4.87 -23.58
N PRO A 336 11.39 5.21 -23.33
CA PRO A 336 12.52 4.37 -23.69
C PRO A 336 12.40 2.96 -23.10
N ASN A 337 12.59 1.96 -23.97
CA ASN A 337 12.50 0.54 -23.65
C ASN A 337 13.22 0.19 -22.33
N ALA A 338 12.59 -0.68 -21.53
CA ALA A 338 13.19 -1.25 -20.33
C ALA A 338 14.53 -1.93 -20.69
N ARG A 339 15.64 -1.26 -20.35
CA ARG A 339 16.99 -1.81 -20.51
C ARG A 339 17.02 -3.19 -19.84
N ILE A 340 17.42 -4.22 -20.60
CA ILE A 340 17.92 -5.47 -20.01
C ILE A 340 18.92 -5.05 -18.93
N LYS A 341 18.74 -5.53 -17.68
CA LYS A 341 19.69 -5.26 -16.60
C LYS A 341 21.00 -5.97 -16.89
N THR A 342 21.80 -5.37 -17.74
CA THR A 342 23.23 -5.60 -17.77
C THR A 342 23.75 -5.07 -16.45
N THR A 343 24.14 -5.97 -15.56
CA THR A 343 24.76 -5.56 -14.30
C THR A 343 26.24 -5.50 -14.61
N SER A 344 26.82 -4.30 -14.69
CA SER A 344 28.25 -4.15 -14.73
C SER A 344 28.81 -4.63 -13.39
N ILE A 345 29.63 -5.68 -13.42
CA ILE A 345 30.52 -5.96 -12.30
C ILE A 345 31.71 -5.03 -12.53
N VAL A 346 31.74 -3.96 -11.74
CA VAL A 346 32.80 -2.97 -11.78
C VAL A 346 33.94 -3.49 -10.92
N ASP A 347 35.11 -3.67 -11.52
CA ASP A 347 36.34 -4.06 -10.84
C ASP A 347 36.98 -2.81 -10.22
N TYR A 348 36.51 -2.46 -9.02
CA TYR A 348 36.97 -1.26 -8.32
C TYR A 348 38.47 -1.31 -7.97
N THR A 349 39.05 -2.51 -7.84
CA THR A 349 40.49 -2.70 -7.59
C THR A 349 41.32 -2.29 -8.80
N ARG A 350 40.95 -2.71 -10.01
CA ARG A 350 41.63 -2.27 -11.26
C ARG A 350 41.44 -0.78 -11.55
N ILE A 351 40.28 -0.24 -11.20
CA ILE A 351 40.05 1.21 -11.30
C ILE A 351 40.99 1.95 -10.36
N ASP A 352 41.17 1.47 -9.13
CA ASP A 352 42.10 2.08 -8.18
C ASP A 352 43.54 2.06 -8.71
N GLU A 353 44.01 0.91 -9.22
CA GLU A 353 45.33 0.78 -9.86
C GLU A 353 45.53 1.76 -11.02
N SER A 354 44.51 1.88 -11.90
CA SER A 354 44.56 2.81 -13.03
C SER A 354 44.62 4.28 -12.58
N LEU A 355 43.90 4.62 -11.51
CA LEU A 355 43.85 5.97 -10.94
C LEU A 355 45.11 6.33 -10.16
N LEU A 356 45.80 5.35 -9.55
CA LEU A 356 47.11 5.54 -8.93
C LEU A 356 48.18 5.94 -9.96
N THR A 357 48.10 5.38 -11.16
CA THR A 357 49.06 5.67 -12.25
C THR A 357 48.72 6.89 -13.08
N TYR A 358 47.53 7.49 -12.90
CA TYR A 358 47.08 8.65 -13.67
C TYR A 358 47.79 9.93 -13.21
N ASP A 359 48.28 10.72 -14.15
CA ASP A 359 48.89 12.02 -13.85
C ASP A 359 47.82 13.10 -13.62
N TRP A 360 47.67 13.50 -12.36
CA TRP A 360 46.73 14.54 -11.95
C TRP A 360 47.30 15.97 -12.02
N ASN A 361 48.54 16.16 -12.49
CA ASN A 361 49.17 17.48 -12.55
C ASN A 361 48.49 18.43 -13.56
N GLY A 362 47.82 17.90 -14.58
CA GLY A 362 47.03 18.68 -15.53
C GLY A 362 45.84 19.44 -14.92
N LEU A 363 45.50 19.21 -13.64
CA LEU A 363 44.44 19.92 -12.94
C LEU A 363 44.85 21.33 -12.49
N ASP A 364 46.14 21.62 -12.27
CA ASP A 364 46.55 22.79 -11.48
C ASP A 364 46.23 24.13 -12.18
N SER A 365 46.20 24.15 -13.51
CA SER A 365 45.87 25.32 -14.34
C SER A 365 44.36 25.60 -14.52
N LEU A 366 43.50 24.62 -14.21
CA LEU A 366 42.06 24.70 -14.44
C LEU A 366 41.31 25.41 -13.29
N ASN A 367 40.13 25.96 -13.57
CA ASN A 367 39.21 26.46 -12.53
C ASN A 367 38.43 25.30 -11.86
N ALA A 368 37.76 25.55 -10.73
CA ALA A 368 37.09 24.50 -9.95
C ALA A 368 36.02 23.71 -10.74
N GLU A 369 35.28 24.36 -11.64
CA GLU A 369 34.28 23.71 -12.50
C GLU A 369 34.95 22.81 -13.55
N GLU A 370 36.01 23.29 -14.18
CA GLU A 370 36.81 22.53 -15.16
C GLU A 370 37.53 21.35 -14.51
N GLN A 371 38.10 21.52 -13.31
CA GLN A 371 38.69 20.44 -12.53
C GLN A 371 37.66 19.37 -12.19
N TRP A 372 36.44 19.76 -11.80
CA TRP A 372 35.35 18.82 -11.54
C TRP A 372 34.93 18.06 -12.81
N LYS A 373 34.76 18.76 -13.94
CA LYS A 373 34.43 18.14 -15.23
C LYS A 373 35.50 17.15 -15.66
N HIS A 374 36.77 17.51 -15.53
CA HIS A 374 37.90 16.64 -15.87
C HIS A 374 37.95 15.41 -14.94
N PHE A 375 37.87 15.61 -13.62
CA PHE A 375 37.81 14.55 -12.63
C PHE A 375 36.65 13.57 -12.88
N LYS A 376 35.45 14.09 -13.11
CA LYS A 376 34.25 13.30 -13.42
C LYS A 376 34.40 12.54 -14.73
N SER A 377 34.95 13.17 -15.78
CA SER A 377 35.19 12.54 -17.08
C SER A 377 36.16 11.35 -16.97
N ILE A 378 37.23 11.47 -16.19
CA ILE A 378 38.16 10.36 -15.93
C ILE A 378 37.44 9.21 -15.24
N LEU A 379 36.68 9.50 -14.17
CA LEU A 379 35.90 8.46 -13.48
C LEU A 379 34.87 7.81 -14.39
N GLN A 380 34.19 8.60 -15.22
CA GLN A 380 33.21 8.12 -16.21
C GLN A 380 33.85 7.35 -17.36
N THR A 381 35.15 7.50 -17.59
CA THR A 381 35.92 6.73 -18.58
C THR A 381 36.52 5.45 -17.97
N CYS A 382 36.99 5.50 -16.72
CA CYS A 382 37.52 4.33 -16.00
C CYS A 382 36.45 3.30 -15.65
N ILE A 383 35.22 3.74 -15.33
CA ILE A 383 34.12 2.84 -14.94
C ILE A 383 33.73 1.89 -16.09
N PRO A 384 33.44 2.34 -17.33
CA PRO A 384 33.14 1.46 -18.45
C PRO A 384 34.32 0.56 -18.83
N THR A 385 35.52 1.12 -18.91
CA THR A 385 36.76 0.42 -19.34
C THR A 385 37.14 -0.73 -18.41
N ASN A 386 36.85 -0.60 -17.10
CA ASN A 386 37.08 -1.63 -16.08
C ASN A 386 35.79 -2.31 -15.60
N SER A 387 34.71 -2.19 -16.38
CA SER A 387 33.49 -2.93 -16.13
C SER A 387 33.39 -4.15 -17.03
N ARG A 388 33.09 -5.30 -16.43
CA ARG A 388 32.62 -6.44 -17.21
C ARG A 388 31.11 -6.41 -17.22
N LEU A 389 30.54 -6.26 -18.41
CA LEU A 389 29.11 -6.38 -18.63
C LEU A 389 28.72 -7.84 -18.43
N PHE A 390 28.02 -8.13 -17.34
CA PHE A 390 27.40 -9.44 -17.14
C PHE A 390 25.89 -9.31 -17.38
N THR A 391 25.38 -10.06 -18.36
CA THR A 391 23.95 -10.29 -18.49
C THR A 391 23.54 -11.37 -17.50
N ASN A 392 23.15 -10.95 -16.29
CA ASN A 392 22.68 -11.90 -15.29
C ASN A 392 21.29 -12.41 -15.68
N ARG A 393 21.25 -13.55 -16.38
CA ARG A 393 19.99 -14.21 -16.77
C ARG A 393 19.32 -14.97 -15.61
N LEU A 394 20.02 -15.18 -14.49
CA LEU A 394 19.50 -15.93 -13.34
C LEU A 394 18.63 -15.03 -12.47
N ARG A 395 17.34 -15.37 -12.39
CA ARG A 395 16.37 -14.56 -11.66
C ARG A 395 16.52 -14.78 -10.14
N LYS A 396 16.91 -13.73 -9.40
CA LYS A 396 17.00 -13.74 -7.92
C LYS A 396 15.66 -13.93 -7.19
N ASP A 397 14.54 -13.86 -7.91
CA ASP A 397 13.18 -14.02 -7.38
C ASP A 397 12.79 -15.50 -7.13
N LYS A 398 13.46 -16.45 -7.79
CA LYS A 398 13.16 -17.89 -7.73
C LYS A 398 14.40 -18.71 -7.35
N PRO A 399 14.79 -18.71 -6.06
CA PRO A 399 16.03 -19.35 -5.59
C PRO A 399 16.09 -20.87 -5.80
N TRP A 400 14.96 -21.52 -6.08
CA TRP A 400 14.90 -22.95 -6.42
C TRP A 400 15.22 -23.26 -7.90
N ILE A 401 15.36 -22.26 -8.77
CA ILE A 401 15.80 -22.45 -10.17
C ILE A 401 17.31 -22.27 -10.24
N ASN A 402 18.04 -23.34 -9.94
CA ASN A 402 19.50 -23.38 -10.05
C ASN A 402 19.95 -23.69 -11.50
N GLN A 403 21.27 -23.71 -11.72
CA GLN A 403 21.85 -23.97 -13.04
C GLN A 403 21.37 -25.31 -13.65
N HIS A 404 21.31 -26.37 -12.83
CA HIS A 404 20.80 -27.67 -13.24
C HIS A 404 19.34 -27.61 -13.73
N MET A 405 18.47 -26.85 -13.04
CA MET A 405 17.09 -26.62 -13.52
C MET A 405 17.05 -25.84 -14.83
N LEU A 406 17.94 -24.86 -15.03
CA LEU A 406 18.03 -24.13 -16.29
C LEU A 406 18.45 -25.04 -17.45
N ASP A 407 19.41 -25.94 -17.22
CA ASP A 407 19.90 -26.83 -18.27
C ASP A 407 18.82 -27.84 -18.69
N LYS A 408 18.01 -28.33 -17.74
CA LYS A 408 16.80 -29.09 -18.08
C LYS A 408 15.79 -28.26 -18.86
N ILE A 409 15.55 -26.99 -18.51
CA ILE A 409 14.67 -26.08 -19.29
C ILE A 409 15.19 -25.93 -20.74
N LYS A 410 16.50 -25.75 -20.92
CA LYS A 410 17.12 -25.67 -22.25
C LYS A 410 16.97 -26.98 -23.02
N TYR A 411 17.14 -28.13 -22.36
CA TYR A 411 16.98 -29.44 -22.99
C TYR A 411 15.53 -29.69 -23.46
N LYS A 412 14.53 -29.27 -22.67
CA LYS A 412 13.11 -29.27 -23.13
C LYS A 412 12.95 -28.50 -24.44
N ALA A 413 13.55 -27.31 -24.53
CA ALA A 413 13.51 -26.51 -25.77
C ALA A 413 14.24 -27.20 -26.94
N LYS A 414 15.34 -27.91 -26.67
CA LYS A 414 16.05 -28.73 -27.68
C LYS A 414 15.18 -29.86 -28.23
N LEU A 415 14.47 -30.59 -27.35
CA LEU A 415 13.54 -31.65 -27.76
C LEU A 415 12.40 -31.11 -28.61
N TRP A 416 11.86 -29.93 -28.27
CA TRP A 416 10.85 -29.27 -29.10
C TRP A 416 11.38 -28.93 -30.50
N LYS A 417 12.58 -28.36 -30.59
CA LYS A 417 13.23 -28.08 -31.88
C LYS A 417 13.44 -29.36 -32.70
N LYS A 418 13.79 -30.48 -32.05
CA LYS A 418 13.92 -31.79 -32.71
C LYS A 418 12.58 -32.27 -33.27
N PHE A 419 11.49 -32.16 -32.49
CA PHE A 419 10.14 -32.48 -32.95
C PHE A 419 9.70 -31.60 -34.13
N LYS A 420 9.93 -30.28 -34.06
CA LYS A 420 9.64 -29.37 -35.18
C LYS A 420 10.38 -29.72 -36.48
N ARG A 421 11.64 -30.17 -36.38
CA ARG A 421 12.43 -30.58 -37.56
C ARG A 421 11.98 -31.92 -38.13
N LYS A 422 11.51 -32.85 -37.29
CA LYS A 422 11.02 -34.18 -37.67
C LYS A 422 9.79 -34.54 -36.83
N PRO A 423 8.58 -34.21 -37.28
CA PRO A 423 7.34 -34.36 -36.51
C PRO A 423 6.85 -35.82 -36.48
N THR A 424 7.61 -36.68 -35.79
CA THR A 424 7.28 -38.09 -35.53
C THR A 424 6.71 -38.28 -34.12
N GLU A 425 5.84 -39.28 -33.93
CA GLU A 425 5.25 -39.63 -32.63
C GLU A 425 6.33 -39.84 -31.55
N ASP A 426 7.46 -40.46 -31.91
CA ASP A 426 8.60 -40.69 -30.99
C ASP A 426 9.23 -39.39 -30.47
N ASN A 427 9.38 -38.39 -31.34
CA ASN A 427 9.99 -37.12 -30.97
C ASN A 427 9.04 -36.28 -30.11
N PHE A 428 7.74 -36.32 -30.41
CA PHE A 428 6.71 -35.66 -29.59
C PHE A 428 6.58 -36.33 -28.22
N SER A 429 6.56 -37.67 -28.19
CA SER A 429 6.53 -38.46 -26.96
C SER A 429 7.74 -38.22 -26.08
N ALA A 430 8.94 -38.11 -26.67
CA ALA A 430 10.16 -37.73 -25.95
C ALA A 430 10.07 -36.33 -25.34
N TYR A 431 9.59 -35.33 -26.10
CA TYR A 431 9.35 -33.97 -25.59
C TYR A 431 8.33 -33.97 -24.44
N LYS A 432 7.19 -34.65 -24.62
CA LYS A 432 6.10 -34.69 -23.64
C LYS A 432 6.55 -35.37 -22.34
N ARG A 433 7.23 -36.51 -22.44
CA ARG A 433 7.82 -37.23 -21.30
C ARG A 433 8.78 -36.33 -20.52
N PHE A 434 9.70 -35.66 -21.22
CA PHE A 434 10.66 -34.77 -20.57
C PHE A 434 10.01 -33.51 -19.99
N SER A 435 9.00 -32.93 -20.67
CA SER A 435 8.25 -31.77 -20.18
C SER A 435 7.53 -32.08 -18.86
N ASN A 436 6.93 -33.26 -18.76
CA ASN A 436 6.29 -33.74 -17.53
C ASN A 436 7.33 -34.02 -16.42
N GLN A 437 8.48 -34.60 -16.78
CA GLN A 437 9.58 -34.80 -15.82
C GLN A 437 10.09 -33.47 -15.27
N LEU A 438 10.38 -32.49 -16.13
CA LEU A 438 10.85 -31.17 -15.73
C LEU A 438 9.84 -30.43 -14.83
N LYS A 439 8.53 -30.60 -15.07
CA LYS A 439 7.49 -30.08 -14.19
C LYS A 439 7.62 -30.66 -12.78
N SER A 440 7.78 -31.98 -12.68
CA SER A 440 8.00 -32.68 -11.41
C SER A 440 9.28 -32.18 -10.72
N ASP A 441 10.38 -32.07 -11.46
CA ASP A 441 11.67 -31.64 -10.94
C ASP A 441 11.63 -30.20 -10.38
N LEU A 442 10.97 -29.27 -11.08
CA LEU A 442 10.80 -27.88 -10.62
C LEU A 442 9.91 -27.79 -9.37
N GLN A 443 8.89 -28.63 -9.29
CA GLN A 443 8.01 -28.74 -8.12
C GLN A 443 8.80 -29.25 -6.91
N ILE A 444 9.60 -30.31 -7.10
CA ILE A 444 10.45 -30.92 -6.07
C ILE A 444 11.52 -29.91 -5.61
N ALA A 445 12.21 -29.24 -6.54
CA ALA A 445 13.22 -28.23 -6.20
C ALA A 445 12.65 -27.09 -5.33
N ARG A 446 11.43 -26.63 -5.66
CA ARG A 446 10.71 -25.65 -4.85
C ARG A 446 10.36 -26.19 -3.45
N CYS A 447 9.80 -27.40 -3.37
CA CYS A 447 9.47 -28.04 -2.10
C CYS A 447 10.71 -28.23 -1.21
N ASN A 448 11.83 -28.66 -1.79
CA ASN A 448 13.09 -28.85 -1.07
C ASN A 448 13.62 -27.53 -0.52
N TYR A 449 13.55 -26.45 -1.29
CA TYR A 449 13.89 -25.12 -0.81
C TYR A 449 12.97 -24.67 0.33
N GLU A 450 11.64 -24.79 0.17
CA GLU A 450 10.66 -24.42 1.20
C GLU A 450 10.86 -25.24 2.49
N ASN A 451 11.17 -26.54 2.37
CA ASN A 451 11.54 -27.38 3.51
C ASN A 451 12.87 -26.95 4.16
N SER A 452 13.87 -26.56 3.37
CA SER A 452 15.17 -26.13 3.89
C SER A 452 15.11 -24.85 4.74
N ILE A 453 14.05 -24.04 4.57
CA ILE A 453 13.84 -22.81 5.34
C ILE A 453 12.92 -22.99 6.54
N LEU A 454 12.18 -24.10 6.68
CA LEU A 454 11.28 -24.36 7.82
C LEU A 454 11.98 -24.29 9.18
N ASN A 455 13.21 -24.80 9.23
CA ASN A 455 14.04 -24.80 10.44
C ASN A 455 14.84 -23.49 10.61
N LYS A 456 14.63 -22.49 9.74
CA LYS A 456 15.34 -21.19 9.74
C LYS A 456 14.33 -20.05 9.91
N PRO A 457 13.92 -19.71 11.16
CA PRO A 457 12.79 -18.81 11.43
C PRO A 457 12.85 -17.48 10.68
N LYS A 458 14.00 -16.78 10.68
CA LYS A 458 14.14 -15.47 10.01
C LYS A 458 13.91 -15.56 8.49
N LEU A 459 14.41 -16.62 7.86
CA LEU A 459 14.25 -16.85 6.43
C LEU A 459 12.81 -17.26 6.10
N PHE A 460 12.20 -18.14 6.90
CA PHE A 460 10.80 -18.52 6.77
C PHE A 460 9.86 -17.30 6.86
N TYR A 461 9.98 -16.50 7.91
CA TYR A 461 9.16 -15.29 8.09
C TYR A 461 9.39 -14.27 6.98
N SER A 462 10.64 -14.05 6.56
CA SER A 462 10.97 -13.14 5.46
C SER A 462 10.39 -13.63 4.13
N HIS A 463 10.50 -14.93 3.85
CA HIS A 463 9.99 -15.55 2.63
C HIS A 463 8.47 -15.43 2.56
N VAL A 464 7.75 -15.78 3.63
CA VAL A 464 6.29 -15.65 3.70
C VAL A 464 5.85 -14.17 3.60
N ARG A 465 6.53 -13.24 4.27
CA ARG A 465 6.21 -11.80 4.25
C ARG A 465 6.33 -11.17 2.86
N LYS A 466 7.28 -11.63 2.03
CA LYS A 466 7.44 -11.15 0.65
C LYS A 466 6.18 -11.32 -0.20
N PHE A 467 5.35 -12.31 0.10
CA PHE A 467 4.13 -12.60 -0.65
C PHE A 467 2.86 -12.05 0.02
N ILE A 468 2.92 -11.69 1.31
CA ILE A 468 1.78 -11.19 2.10
C ILE A 468 1.72 -9.65 2.13
N SER A 469 2.81 -8.93 1.85
CA SER A 469 2.87 -7.46 1.92
C SER A 469 2.68 -6.78 0.54
N SER A 470 1.78 -5.79 0.44
CA SER A 470 1.66 -4.92 -0.75
C SER A 470 2.82 -3.92 -0.79
N ARG A 471 3.51 -3.84 -1.93
CA ARG A 471 4.58 -2.85 -2.18
C ARG A 471 4.08 -1.85 -3.23
N VAL A 472 3.30 -0.88 -2.80
CA VAL A 472 2.78 0.19 -3.67
C VAL A 472 3.85 1.28 -3.81
N SER A 473 4.09 1.79 -5.02
CA SER A 473 4.87 3.00 -5.28
C SER A 473 4.19 4.23 -4.67
N VAL A 474 4.83 5.41 -4.72
CA VAL A 474 4.16 6.68 -4.36
C VAL A 474 2.94 6.81 -5.26
N PRO A 475 1.70 6.88 -4.71
CA PRO A 475 0.51 7.08 -5.52
C PRO A 475 0.51 8.49 -6.12
N LEU A 476 -0.28 8.71 -7.17
CA LEU A 476 -0.57 10.06 -7.67
C LEU A 476 -1.12 10.88 -6.49
N VAL A 477 -0.57 12.06 -6.23
CA VAL A 477 -0.98 12.93 -5.11
C VAL A 477 -2.11 13.86 -5.56
N ARG A 478 -2.75 14.58 -4.63
CA ARG A 478 -3.72 15.62 -4.94
C ARG A 478 -2.97 16.94 -5.16
N ASN A 479 -3.32 17.65 -6.22
CA ASN A 479 -2.85 19.01 -6.47
C ASN A 479 -3.62 20.03 -5.60
N ALA A 480 -3.27 21.31 -5.70
CA ALA A 480 -3.86 22.39 -4.88
C ALA A 480 -5.38 22.53 -5.03
N SER A 481 -5.96 22.02 -6.13
CA SER A 481 -7.41 22.01 -6.37
C SER A 481 -8.14 20.80 -5.75
N GLY A 482 -7.41 19.89 -5.09
CA GLY A 482 -7.95 18.69 -4.46
C GLY A 482 -8.16 17.50 -5.42
N LEU A 483 -7.86 17.67 -6.71
CA LEU A 483 -7.91 16.64 -7.76
C LEU A 483 -6.62 15.81 -7.77
N LEU A 484 -6.73 14.54 -8.18
CA LEU A 484 -5.58 13.65 -8.32
C LEU A 484 -4.73 14.10 -9.52
N CYS A 485 -3.42 14.20 -9.34
CA CYS A 485 -2.48 14.49 -10.42
C CYS A 485 -2.67 13.48 -11.57
N SER A 486 -2.65 13.97 -12.79
CA SER A 486 -2.85 13.20 -14.01
C SER A 486 -1.69 12.23 -14.30
N ASP A 487 -0.48 12.60 -13.89
CA ASP A 487 0.71 11.77 -14.06
C ASP A 487 1.76 11.94 -12.93
N HIS A 488 2.86 11.20 -13.04
CA HIS A 488 3.94 11.21 -12.07
C HIS A 488 4.84 12.46 -12.15
N THR A 489 4.82 13.17 -13.28
CA THR A 489 5.52 14.45 -13.48
C THR A 489 4.77 15.54 -12.73
N GLU A 490 3.45 15.63 -12.89
CA GLU A 490 2.56 16.51 -12.13
C GLU A 490 2.62 16.18 -10.63
N THR A 491 2.71 14.90 -10.25
CA THR A 491 2.94 14.48 -8.86
C THR A 491 4.29 14.98 -8.32
N ALA A 492 5.36 14.91 -9.13
CA ALA A 492 6.68 15.39 -8.77
C ALA A 492 6.69 16.91 -8.60
N ASN A 493 6.05 17.64 -9.52
CA ASN A 493 5.91 19.10 -9.47
C ASN A 493 5.07 19.54 -8.27
N THR A 494 3.93 18.89 -8.02
CA THR A 494 3.07 19.18 -6.86
C THR A 494 3.81 18.96 -5.53
N LEU A 495 4.63 17.91 -5.43
CA LEU A 495 5.52 17.70 -4.27
C LEU A 495 6.62 18.76 -4.21
N ALA A 496 7.18 19.16 -5.36
CA ALA A 496 8.20 20.21 -5.44
C ALA A 496 7.67 21.56 -4.99
N ASP A 497 6.45 21.94 -5.39
CA ASP A 497 5.75 23.16 -5.00
C ASP A 497 5.42 23.17 -3.50
N SER A 498 4.95 22.03 -2.97
CA SER A 498 4.72 21.86 -1.53
C SER A 498 6.01 22.04 -0.71
N PHE A 499 7.14 21.52 -1.22
CA PHE A 499 8.44 21.73 -0.60
C PHE A 499 8.91 23.19 -0.77
N ALA A 500 8.73 23.81 -1.94
CA ALA A 500 9.13 25.19 -2.23
C ALA A 500 8.42 26.19 -1.30
N ALA A 501 7.11 26.02 -1.09
CA ALA A 501 6.29 26.84 -0.18
C ALA A 501 6.75 26.82 1.29
N THR A 502 7.68 25.94 1.65
CA THR A 502 8.30 25.87 2.98
C THR A 502 9.51 26.80 3.11
N TYR A 503 10.19 27.10 2.00
CA TYR A 503 11.46 27.86 1.96
C TYR A 503 11.28 29.37 1.75
N ASN A 504 10.11 29.82 1.32
CA ASN A 504 9.84 31.23 1.07
C ASN A 504 9.43 31.94 2.38
N LEU A 505 10.31 32.78 2.91
CA LEU A 505 9.99 33.80 3.90
C LEU A 505 10.47 35.14 3.37
N ASN A 506 9.55 36.03 2.97
CA ASN A 506 9.90 37.40 2.62
C ASN A 506 10.17 38.17 3.93
N ILE A 507 11.45 38.40 4.25
CA ILE A 507 11.87 39.30 5.32
C ILE A 507 12.31 40.62 4.69
N ASN A 508 11.71 41.73 5.15
CA ASN A 508 12.00 43.09 4.70
C ASN A 508 13.52 43.40 4.64
N ASN A 509 13.95 44.17 3.64
CA ASN A 509 15.35 44.57 3.37
C ASN A 509 16.07 45.39 4.47
N ASN A 510 15.47 45.57 5.65
CA ASN A 510 16.13 46.20 6.79
C ASN A 510 17.01 45.16 7.51
N ILE A 511 18.20 44.92 6.96
CA ILE A 511 19.24 44.12 7.61
C ILE A 511 19.66 44.86 8.90
N PRO A 512 19.47 44.27 10.09
CA PRO A 512 19.98 44.86 11.33
C PRO A 512 21.50 45.04 11.22
N SER A 513 22.04 46.19 11.64
CA SER A 513 23.49 46.38 11.65
C SER A 513 24.12 45.43 12.70
N PHE A 514 24.90 44.47 12.23
CA PHE A 514 25.69 43.60 13.10
C PHE A 514 27.02 44.28 13.39
N MET A 515 27.24 44.69 14.65
CA MET A 515 28.53 45.25 15.07
C MET A 515 29.64 44.19 14.89
N PRO A 516 30.72 44.48 14.14
CA PRO A 516 31.80 43.52 13.98
C PRO A 516 32.48 43.26 15.33
N THR A 517 32.65 41.98 15.67
CA THR A 517 33.35 41.55 16.88
C THR A 517 34.85 41.72 16.64
N SER A 518 35.36 42.96 16.77
CA SER A 518 36.66 43.43 16.27
C SER A 518 37.91 42.92 17.00
N THR A 519 37.84 41.79 17.71
CA THR A 519 38.87 41.39 18.69
C THR A 519 39.67 40.13 18.36
N PHE A 520 39.32 39.37 17.31
CA PHE A 520 39.96 38.08 17.03
C PHE A 520 40.35 37.88 15.56
N SER A 521 41.40 37.10 15.30
CA SER A 521 41.84 36.73 13.96
C SER A 521 40.76 35.89 13.26
N GLY A 522 40.19 36.41 12.17
CA GLY A 522 39.11 35.75 11.45
C GLY A 522 39.48 34.40 10.83
N LEU A 523 38.47 33.54 10.61
CA LEU A 523 38.62 32.29 9.86
C LEU A 523 38.37 32.55 8.39
N SER A 524 39.45 32.68 7.62
CA SER A 524 39.38 32.90 6.17
C SER A 524 39.90 31.73 5.34
N TYR A 525 40.71 30.84 5.93
CA TYR A 525 41.39 29.77 5.23
C TYR A 525 41.22 28.40 5.90
N ILE A 526 40.96 27.36 5.08
CA ILE A 526 40.87 25.95 5.48
C ILE A 526 41.78 25.13 4.56
N ASN A 527 42.64 24.31 5.14
CA ASN A 527 43.54 23.44 4.40
C ASN A 527 42.92 22.06 4.15
N PHE A 528 42.73 21.69 2.88
CA PHE A 528 42.22 20.38 2.48
C PHE A 528 43.39 19.45 2.17
N THR A 529 43.92 18.75 3.18
CA THR A 529 45.02 17.79 2.96
C THR A 529 44.52 16.45 2.40
N PRO A 530 45.32 15.74 1.60
CA PRO A 530 44.95 14.41 1.10
C PRO A 530 44.58 13.42 2.21
N ASP A 531 45.31 13.40 3.32
CA ASP A 531 45.01 12.49 4.44
C ASP A 531 43.65 12.80 5.10
N LEU A 532 43.32 14.09 5.26
CA LEU A 532 42.03 14.49 5.79
C LEU A 532 40.90 14.03 4.86
N VAL A 533 41.04 14.24 3.55
CA VAL A 533 40.05 13.80 2.55
C VAL A 533 39.95 12.27 2.51
N LYS A 534 41.07 11.54 2.58
CA LYS A 534 41.13 10.08 2.63
C LYS A 534 40.36 9.52 3.83
N SER A 535 40.53 10.13 5.01
CA SER A 535 39.80 9.73 6.22
C SER A 535 38.28 9.84 6.04
N GLN A 536 37.82 10.90 5.36
CA GLN A 536 36.39 11.11 5.08
C GLN A 536 35.86 10.13 4.04
N LEU A 537 36.64 9.83 3.00
CA LEU A 537 36.31 8.82 1.97
C LEU A 537 36.14 7.42 2.57
N CYS A 538 37.05 7.01 3.47
CA CYS A 538 36.99 5.72 4.17
C CYS A 538 35.74 5.57 5.07
N ALA A 539 35.21 6.69 5.59
CA ALA A 539 34.03 6.71 6.47
C ALA A 539 32.68 6.64 5.72
N ILE A 540 32.69 6.64 4.38
CA ILE A 540 31.47 6.63 3.56
C ILE A 540 30.69 5.30 3.71
N LYS A 541 29.36 5.37 3.73
CA LYS A 541 28.48 4.18 3.73
C LYS A 541 28.40 3.58 2.31
N LEU A 542 28.64 2.27 2.18
CA LEU A 542 28.77 1.60 0.87
C LEU A 542 27.47 1.47 0.06
N ASN A 543 26.31 1.38 0.73
CA ASN A 543 25.02 1.05 0.09
C ASN A 543 24.09 2.26 -0.10
N THR A 544 24.63 3.48 -0.14
CA THR A 544 23.85 4.71 -0.36
C THR A 544 23.72 5.04 -1.84
N ALA A 545 22.60 5.66 -2.23
CA ALA A 545 22.38 6.12 -3.59
C ALA A 545 23.34 7.30 -3.93
N PRO A 546 23.80 7.39 -5.18
CA PRO A 546 24.58 8.55 -5.64
C PRO A 546 23.70 9.82 -5.71
N GLY A 547 24.35 10.99 -5.72
CA GLY A 547 23.70 12.28 -5.94
C GLY A 547 23.55 12.59 -7.44
N PRO A 548 23.27 13.85 -7.81
CA PRO A 548 23.14 14.30 -9.21
C PRO A 548 24.41 14.04 -10.05
N ASP A 549 25.57 13.96 -9.40
CA ASP A 549 26.85 13.61 -10.01
C ASP A 549 26.94 12.16 -10.53
N GLN A 550 26.03 11.28 -10.11
CA GLN A 550 25.97 9.84 -10.42
C GLN A 550 27.23 9.05 -10.01
N ILE A 551 28.07 9.59 -9.11
CA ILE A 551 29.28 8.91 -8.64
C ILE A 551 28.95 7.95 -7.49
N PRO A 552 29.18 6.62 -7.61
CA PRO A 552 28.81 5.67 -6.57
C PRO A 552 29.66 5.86 -5.29
N PRO A 553 29.04 5.94 -4.10
CA PRO A 553 29.78 6.03 -2.81
C PRO A 553 30.74 4.86 -2.57
N LYS A 554 30.44 3.68 -3.15
CA LYS A 554 31.32 2.51 -3.12
C LYS A 554 32.62 2.73 -3.90
N LEU A 555 32.59 3.46 -5.02
CA LEU A 555 33.79 3.81 -5.80
C LEU A 555 34.69 4.71 -4.97
N LEU A 556 34.14 5.81 -4.46
CA LEU A 556 34.86 6.81 -3.66
C LEU A 556 35.56 6.19 -2.44
N ARG A 557 34.88 5.25 -1.76
CA ARG A 557 35.47 4.55 -0.60
C ARG A 557 36.52 3.52 -0.98
N THR A 558 36.31 2.77 -2.05
CA THR A 558 37.25 1.71 -2.46
C THR A 558 38.52 2.33 -3.03
N CYS A 559 38.39 3.41 -3.82
CA CYS A 559 39.51 4.11 -4.42
C CYS A 559 40.00 5.30 -3.56
N ALA A 560 39.82 5.22 -2.23
CA ALA A 560 40.07 6.36 -1.35
C ALA A 560 41.55 6.80 -1.35
N ALA A 561 42.48 5.87 -1.57
CA ALA A 561 43.92 6.16 -1.63
C ALA A 561 44.28 6.97 -2.88
N SER A 562 43.71 6.62 -4.04
CA SER A 562 44.00 7.26 -5.31
C SER A 562 43.26 8.59 -5.48
N LEU A 563 42.05 8.69 -4.95
CA LEU A 563 41.18 9.85 -5.15
C LEU A 563 41.43 10.97 -4.14
N SER A 564 42.08 10.70 -3.00
CA SER A 564 42.24 11.71 -1.96
C SER A 564 43.10 12.90 -2.37
N GLY A 565 44.17 12.66 -3.14
CA GLY A 565 45.05 13.72 -3.68
C GLY A 565 44.35 14.68 -4.64
N PRO A 566 43.79 14.21 -5.76
CA PRO A 566 43.11 15.08 -6.73
C PRO A 566 41.87 15.76 -6.13
N LEU A 567 41.11 15.07 -5.27
CA LEU A 567 39.94 15.65 -4.61
C LEU A 567 40.33 16.77 -3.63
N ALA A 568 41.45 16.62 -2.91
CA ALA A 568 42.02 17.67 -2.05
C ALA A 568 42.46 18.91 -2.84
N LYS A 569 43.13 18.73 -3.99
CA LYS A 569 43.48 19.83 -4.91
C LYS A 569 42.25 20.60 -5.38
N MET A 570 41.21 19.88 -5.79
CA MET A 570 39.97 20.48 -6.27
C MET A 570 39.18 21.21 -5.17
N MET A 571 39.09 20.63 -3.97
CA MET A 571 38.48 21.30 -2.82
C MET A 571 39.24 22.59 -2.48
N THR A 572 40.58 22.55 -2.52
CA THR A 572 41.42 23.74 -2.32
C THR A 572 41.16 24.80 -3.39
N LYS A 573 41.08 24.42 -4.68
CA LYS A 573 40.80 25.37 -5.77
C LYS A 573 39.41 25.99 -5.65
N SER A 574 38.37 25.18 -5.42
CA SER A 574 36.99 25.63 -5.17
C SER A 574 36.92 26.60 -3.98
N PHE A 575 37.60 26.26 -2.89
CA PHE A 575 37.67 27.11 -1.71
C PHE A 575 38.35 28.45 -2.00
N LEU A 576 39.54 28.44 -2.62
CA LEU A 576 40.30 29.65 -2.95
C LEU A 576 39.58 30.58 -3.93
N GLN A 577 38.77 30.03 -4.83
CA GLN A 577 37.98 30.80 -5.79
C GLN A 577 36.65 31.29 -5.21
N GLY A 578 36.23 30.80 -4.03
CA GLY A 578 34.90 31.10 -3.47
C GLY A 578 33.74 30.54 -4.31
N THR A 579 34.00 29.56 -5.18
CA THR A 579 33.00 28.99 -6.11
C THR A 579 32.85 27.49 -5.93
N LEU A 580 31.69 26.95 -6.32
CA LEU A 580 31.43 25.52 -6.31
C LEU A 580 31.13 25.03 -7.73
N PRO A 581 31.49 23.77 -8.05
CA PRO A 581 30.99 23.15 -9.26
C PRO A 581 29.46 23.15 -9.30
N TYR A 582 28.87 23.42 -10.47
CA TYR A 582 27.42 23.56 -10.62
C TYR A 582 26.65 22.31 -10.11
N GLU A 583 27.15 21.11 -10.39
CA GLU A 583 26.54 19.85 -9.94
C GLU A 583 26.55 19.65 -8.41
N TRP A 584 27.41 20.36 -7.69
CA TRP A 584 27.46 20.31 -6.22
C TRP A 584 26.35 21.13 -5.58
N LEU A 585 25.81 22.12 -6.31
CA LEU A 585 24.65 22.93 -5.91
C LEU A 585 23.31 22.25 -6.21
N GLN A 586 23.32 21.13 -6.94
CA GLN A 586 22.14 20.36 -7.29
C GLN A 586 21.76 19.33 -6.20
N ALA A 587 20.45 19.08 -6.06
CA ALA A 587 19.93 18.02 -5.19
C ALA A 587 18.81 17.23 -5.86
N THR A 588 18.85 15.89 -5.72
CA THR A 588 17.70 15.04 -6.05
C THR A 588 16.91 14.75 -4.78
N ILE A 589 15.71 15.31 -4.67
CA ILE A 589 14.81 15.08 -3.54
C ILE A 589 14.04 13.78 -3.73
N THR A 590 14.17 12.85 -2.80
CA THR A 590 13.28 11.68 -2.72
C THR A 590 12.18 11.96 -1.69
N PRO A 591 10.89 11.99 -2.09
CA PRO A 591 9.79 12.19 -1.17
C PRO A 591 9.62 10.94 -0.31
N LEU A 592 9.88 11.08 0.99
CA LEU A 592 9.72 10.00 1.95
C LEU A 592 8.43 10.22 2.73
N TYR A 593 7.44 9.34 2.53
CA TYR A 593 6.20 9.39 3.31
C TYR A 593 6.49 9.29 4.81
N LYS A 594 6.06 10.30 5.55
CA LYS A 594 6.25 10.41 6.99
C LYS A 594 5.10 9.72 7.73
N SER A 595 3.87 10.12 7.41
CA SER A 595 2.59 9.74 8.05
C SER A 595 1.47 10.61 7.44
N GLY A 596 0.19 10.23 7.49
CA GLY A 596 -0.90 11.07 6.94
C GLY A 596 -1.58 10.50 5.69
N ASP A 597 -2.41 11.26 4.98
CA ASP A 597 -2.90 10.84 3.64
C ASP A 597 -1.72 10.65 2.68
N LYS A 598 -1.65 9.51 2.01
CA LYS A 598 -0.65 9.22 0.99
C LYS A 598 -0.88 10.03 -0.28
N LEU A 599 -2.10 10.51 -0.48
CA LEU A 599 -2.46 11.40 -1.58
C LEU A 599 -2.16 12.87 -1.24
N ASP A 600 -1.82 13.22 0.00
CA ASP A 600 -1.50 14.60 0.39
C ASP A 600 0.03 14.85 0.34
N PRO A 601 0.50 15.82 -0.48
CA PRO A 601 1.91 16.19 -0.58
C PRO A 601 2.57 16.61 0.74
N ALA A 602 1.83 17.23 1.67
CA ALA A 602 2.37 17.75 2.93
C ALA A 602 2.87 16.64 3.87
N ASN A 603 2.44 15.40 3.62
CA ASN A 603 2.78 14.22 4.41
C ASN A 603 4.08 13.53 3.98
N TYR A 604 4.79 14.12 3.01
CA TYR A 604 6.08 13.65 2.53
C TYR A 604 7.20 14.56 3.04
N ARG A 605 8.33 13.97 3.41
CA ARG A 605 9.55 14.69 3.75
C ARG A 605 10.45 14.78 2.52
N PRO A 606 11.03 15.95 2.22
CA PRO A 606 12.05 16.05 1.20
C PRO A 606 13.36 15.47 1.73
N VAL A 607 13.86 14.38 1.12
CA VAL A 607 15.20 13.85 1.41
C VAL A 607 16.13 14.18 0.27
N SER A 608 17.02 15.15 0.47
CA SER A 608 17.97 15.61 -0.54
C SER A 608 19.16 14.66 -0.69
N LEU A 609 19.31 14.08 -1.88
CA LEU A 609 20.52 13.43 -2.32
C LEU A 609 21.38 14.48 -3.03
N THR A 610 22.43 14.97 -2.36
CA THR A 610 23.45 15.87 -2.93
C THR A 610 24.75 15.11 -3.22
N SER A 611 25.67 15.72 -3.97
CA SER A 611 26.98 15.15 -4.31
C SER A 611 27.73 14.64 -3.07
N THR A 612 28.28 13.43 -3.16
CA THR A 612 29.06 12.87 -2.05
C THR A 612 30.39 13.60 -1.87
N CYS A 613 30.98 14.09 -2.96
CA CYS A 613 32.20 14.90 -2.93
C CYS A 613 31.95 16.24 -2.22
N CYS A 614 30.84 16.91 -2.53
CA CYS A 614 30.43 18.13 -1.83
C CYS A 614 30.23 17.89 -0.32
N LYS A 615 29.54 16.80 0.08
CA LYS A 615 29.35 16.43 1.50
C LYS A 615 30.66 16.21 2.26
N ILE A 616 31.72 15.77 1.58
CA ILE A 616 33.05 15.62 2.21
C ILE A 616 33.63 17.00 2.50
N MET A 617 33.57 17.92 1.53
CA MET A 617 34.01 19.29 1.71
C MET A 617 33.21 20.00 2.81
N GLU A 618 31.88 19.87 2.80
CA GLU A 618 30.99 20.38 3.86
C GLU A 618 31.40 19.89 5.25
N LYS A 619 31.71 18.59 5.40
CA LYS A 619 32.14 18.04 6.69
C LYS A 619 33.46 18.62 7.18
N VAL A 620 34.41 18.84 6.27
CA VAL A 620 35.69 19.48 6.60
C VAL A 620 35.45 20.92 7.03
N ILE A 621 34.67 21.68 6.24
CA ILE A 621 34.34 23.08 6.54
C ILE A 621 33.59 23.20 7.88
N VAL A 622 32.56 22.39 8.11
CA VAL A 622 31.78 22.40 9.37
C VAL A 622 32.67 22.06 10.56
N LYS A 623 33.61 21.11 10.40
CA LYS A 623 34.54 20.76 11.48
C LYS A 623 35.44 21.94 11.86
N GLU A 624 36.03 22.61 10.88
CA GLU A 624 36.91 23.76 11.14
C GLU A 624 36.11 24.97 11.64
N LEU A 625 34.94 25.25 11.06
CA LEU A 625 34.05 26.33 11.48
C LEU A 625 33.59 26.15 12.93
N LEU A 626 33.17 24.94 13.31
CA LEU A 626 32.80 24.65 14.70
C LEU A 626 33.99 24.74 15.66
N THR A 627 35.20 24.38 15.20
CA THR A 627 36.42 24.50 16.00
C THR A 627 36.75 25.97 16.26
N TYR A 628 36.70 26.82 15.23
CA TYR A 628 36.88 28.27 15.34
C TYR A 628 35.80 28.91 16.23
N MET A 629 34.52 28.61 15.97
CA MET A 629 33.40 29.17 16.73
C MET A 629 33.46 28.81 18.21
N ARG A 630 33.93 27.60 18.55
CA ARG A 630 34.15 27.19 19.94
C ARG A 630 35.37 27.87 20.56
N LYS A 631 36.48 27.94 19.83
CA LYS A 631 37.71 28.61 20.32
C LYS A 631 37.43 30.07 20.69
N ASN A 632 36.57 30.74 19.93
CA ASN A 632 36.21 32.15 20.14
C ASN A 632 34.88 32.36 20.87
N ASN A 633 34.28 31.30 21.45
CA ASN A 633 33.02 31.37 22.22
C ASN A 633 31.83 32.03 21.49
N LEU A 634 31.78 31.90 20.16
CA LEU A 634 30.75 32.51 19.30
C LEU A 634 29.42 31.74 19.31
N ILE A 635 29.43 30.50 19.79
CA ILE A 635 28.22 29.69 20.01
C ILE A 635 27.95 29.67 21.51
N PRO A 636 26.73 30.03 21.96
CA PRO A 636 26.37 30.01 23.37
C PRO A 636 26.66 28.66 24.02
N GLU A 637 27.18 28.70 25.24
CA GLU A 637 27.55 27.49 25.98
C GLU A 637 26.34 26.56 26.21
N HIS A 638 25.12 27.09 26.21
CA HIS A 638 23.89 26.33 26.37
C HIS A 638 23.24 25.88 25.04
N GLN A 639 23.92 26.00 23.90
CA GLN A 639 23.47 25.37 22.64
C GLN A 639 23.97 23.92 22.59
N HIS A 640 23.09 22.98 22.25
CA HIS A 640 23.45 21.55 22.29
C HIS A 640 23.13 20.76 21.01
N GLY A 641 22.23 21.27 20.17
CA GLY A 641 21.97 20.69 18.84
C GLY A 641 23.15 20.92 17.89
N PHE A 642 23.45 19.94 17.03
CA PHE A 642 24.48 19.98 15.96
C PHE A 642 25.93 20.24 16.43
N LEU A 643 26.23 19.98 17.70
CA LEU A 643 27.55 20.22 18.28
C LEU A 643 28.22 18.90 18.72
N PRO A 644 29.48 18.61 18.34
CA PRO A 644 30.15 17.37 18.70
C PRO A 644 30.38 17.28 20.22
N GLY A 645 30.16 16.09 20.79
CA GLY A 645 30.20 15.86 22.25
C GLY A 645 29.00 16.44 23.01
N ARG A 646 28.06 17.08 22.31
CA ARG A 646 26.79 17.56 22.87
C ARG A 646 25.63 16.84 22.21
N SER A 647 24.53 16.78 22.91
CA SER A 647 23.35 16.06 22.46
C SER A 647 22.14 16.63 23.18
N VAL A 648 20.95 16.21 22.76
CA VAL A 648 19.70 16.53 23.47
C VAL A 648 19.84 16.21 24.98
N VAL A 649 20.65 15.20 25.28
CA VAL A 649 21.13 14.83 26.61
C VAL A 649 21.75 15.97 27.38
N THR A 650 22.85 16.50 26.87
CA THR A 650 23.61 17.50 27.59
C THR A 650 22.82 18.80 27.67
N ASN A 651 21.90 19.06 26.72
CA ASN A 651 20.98 20.19 26.77
C ASN A 651 20.06 20.11 27.97
N LEU A 652 19.35 18.99 28.06
CA LEU A 652 18.41 18.76 29.14
C LEU A 652 19.14 18.76 30.48
N LEU A 653 20.34 18.18 30.57
CA LEU A 653 21.16 18.21 31.78
C LEU A 653 21.59 19.63 32.17
N SER A 654 22.09 20.44 31.23
CA SER A 654 22.48 21.83 31.51
C SER A 654 21.29 22.68 31.96
N CYS A 655 20.14 22.57 31.28
CA CYS A 655 18.93 23.33 31.61
C CYS A 655 18.35 22.88 32.96
N THR A 656 18.20 21.58 33.18
CA THR A 656 17.65 21.08 34.45
C THR A 656 18.55 21.40 35.64
N ASN A 657 19.87 21.32 35.51
CA ASN A 657 20.81 21.71 36.56
C ASN A 657 20.72 23.21 36.90
N LEU A 658 20.56 24.08 35.88
CA LEU A 658 20.36 25.52 36.10
C LEU A 658 19.04 25.78 36.85
N TRP A 659 17.94 25.14 36.42
CA TRP A 659 16.63 25.31 37.05
C TRP A 659 16.61 24.81 38.49
N THR A 660 17.19 23.64 38.76
CA THR A 660 17.26 23.10 40.13
C THR A 660 18.10 24.00 41.03
N LYS A 661 19.21 24.57 40.54
CA LYS A 661 20.05 25.48 41.33
C LYS A 661 19.36 26.82 41.65
N MET A 662 18.54 27.35 40.74
CA MET A 662 17.73 28.55 41.00
C MET A 662 16.64 28.26 42.05
N LEU A 663 15.97 27.11 41.94
CA LEU A 663 14.99 26.66 42.92
C LEU A 663 15.62 26.42 44.31
N ASP A 664 16.86 25.92 44.38
CA ASP A 664 17.63 25.76 45.63
C ASP A 664 17.92 27.11 46.32
N THR A 665 18.00 28.20 45.55
CA THR A 665 18.11 29.58 46.09
C THR A 665 16.74 30.24 46.34
N ASN A 666 15.65 29.46 46.37
CA ASN A 666 14.26 29.92 46.45
C ASN A 666 13.87 30.94 45.36
N GLN A 667 14.55 30.93 44.22
CA GLN A 667 14.17 31.77 43.09
C GLN A 667 13.13 31.05 42.22
N PRO A 668 12.01 31.70 41.87
CA PRO A 668 11.01 31.13 40.97
C PRO A 668 11.57 30.97 39.55
N VAL A 669 11.18 29.89 38.85
CA VAL A 669 11.67 29.57 37.49
C VAL A 669 10.50 29.25 36.55
N ASP A 670 10.25 30.14 35.59
CA ASP A 670 9.31 29.91 34.49
C ASP A 670 10.03 29.35 33.26
N ILE A 671 9.46 28.32 32.65
CA ILE A 671 10.08 27.60 31.52
C ILE A 671 9.11 27.60 30.33
N ILE A 672 9.49 28.31 29.27
CA ILE A 672 8.71 28.41 28.03
C ILE A 672 9.39 27.59 26.94
N TYR A 673 8.69 26.59 26.42
CA TYR A 673 9.14 25.82 25.26
C TYR A 673 8.63 26.47 23.98
N LEU A 674 9.56 26.83 23.10
CA LEU A 674 9.26 27.42 21.80
C LEU A 674 9.59 26.38 20.70
N ASP A 675 8.61 26.06 19.86
CA ASP A 675 8.82 25.23 18.68
C ASP A 675 8.83 26.10 17.43
N PHE A 676 10.00 26.23 16.80
CA PHE A 676 10.13 26.97 15.55
C PHE A 676 9.56 26.13 14.40
N SER A 677 8.42 26.55 13.87
CA SER A 677 7.81 25.94 12.67
C SER A 677 8.84 25.88 11.54
N LYS A 678 9.20 24.66 11.12
CA LYS A 678 10.13 24.42 9.99
C LYS A 678 11.48 25.16 10.16
N ALA A 679 12.04 25.14 11.37
CA ALA A 679 13.19 25.94 11.81
C ALA A 679 14.41 25.99 10.87
N PHE A 680 14.70 24.93 10.10
CA PHE A 680 15.82 24.89 9.15
C PHE A 680 15.43 25.36 7.76
N ASP A 681 14.19 25.06 7.34
CA ASP A 681 13.69 25.40 6.01
C ASP A 681 13.40 26.91 5.90
N LYS A 682 13.27 27.59 7.05
CA LYS A 682 12.87 29.00 7.20
C LYS A 682 14.02 29.94 7.60
N VAL A 683 15.29 29.58 7.35
CA VAL A 683 16.44 30.44 7.72
C VAL A 683 16.75 31.47 6.61
N PRO A 684 16.80 32.78 6.90
CA PRO A 684 17.12 33.81 5.91
C PRO A 684 18.62 33.83 5.61
N HIS A 685 18.99 33.49 4.37
CA HIS A 685 20.41 33.36 3.98
C HIS A 685 21.19 34.68 4.10
N ASN A 686 20.58 35.82 3.77
CA ASN A 686 21.25 37.13 3.84
C ASN A 686 21.63 37.51 5.28
N LEU A 687 20.75 37.25 6.25
CA LEU A 687 21.02 37.47 7.68
C LEU A 687 22.03 36.47 8.22
N LEU A 688 22.00 35.23 7.75
CA LEU A 688 23.01 34.22 8.12
C LEU A 688 24.42 34.64 7.66
N LEU A 689 24.56 35.12 6.42
CA LEU A 689 25.84 35.57 5.87
C LEU A 689 26.37 36.80 6.60
N ALA A 690 25.55 37.82 6.84
CA ALA A 690 25.94 39.00 7.60
C ALA A 690 26.34 38.64 9.05
N LYS A 691 25.64 37.67 9.66
CA LYS A 691 26.00 37.16 10.99
C LYS A 691 27.34 36.41 10.98
N LEU A 692 27.61 35.57 9.99
CA LEU A 692 28.90 34.88 9.85
C LEU A 692 30.05 35.88 9.69
N GLU A 693 29.86 36.92 8.87
CA GLU A 693 30.84 37.99 8.68
C GLU A 693 31.14 38.73 10.00
N SER A 694 30.11 39.07 10.78
CA SER A 694 30.26 39.68 12.12
C SER A 694 30.99 38.80 13.14
N TYR A 695 30.99 37.49 12.92
CA TYR A 695 31.68 36.46 13.71
C TYR A 695 33.13 36.23 13.24
N GLY A 696 33.61 37.03 12.28
CA GLY A 696 34.97 36.96 11.76
C GLY A 696 35.17 35.83 10.73
N VAL A 697 34.10 35.29 10.14
CA VAL A 697 34.20 34.43 8.96
C VAL A 697 34.29 35.34 7.75
N THR A 698 35.47 35.43 7.13
CA THR A 698 35.76 36.41 6.07
C THR A 698 36.51 35.79 4.90
N GLY A 699 36.67 36.54 3.81
CA GLY A 699 37.42 36.09 2.61
C GLY A 699 36.84 34.83 1.97
N ASN A 700 37.73 33.97 1.48
CA ASN A 700 37.40 32.78 0.69
C ASN A 700 36.36 31.85 1.33
N LEU A 701 36.39 31.68 2.66
CA LEU A 701 35.40 30.87 3.36
C LEU A 701 33.99 31.48 3.30
N LEU A 702 33.86 32.80 3.51
CA LEU A 702 32.57 33.49 3.45
C LEU A 702 32.01 33.48 2.02
N ASP A 703 32.88 33.72 1.04
CA ASP A 703 32.52 33.69 -0.37
C ASP A 703 32.05 32.31 -0.81
N TRP A 704 32.73 31.26 -0.37
CA TRP A 704 32.32 29.88 -0.61
C TRP A 704 30.98 29.54 0.04
N ILE A 705 30.73 29.96 1.30
CA ILE A 705 29.44 29.75 1.98
C ILE A 705 28.31 30.50 1.26
N ARG A 706 28.57 31.74 0.80
CA ARG A 706 27.63 32.52 -0.02
C ARG A 706 27.28 31.77 -1.30
N ALA A 707 28.28 31.31 -2.05
CA ALA A 707 28.08 30.51 -3.25
C ALA A 707 27.34 29.19 -2.97
N PHE A 708 27.56 28.54 -1.83
CA PHE A 708 26.87 27.29 -1.44
C PHE A 708 25.38 27.49 -1.11
N LEU A 709 24.99 28.66 -0.61
CA LEU A 709 23.62 29.00 -0.20
C LEU A 709 22.80 29.67 -1.31
N SER A 710 23.46 30.26 -2.32
CA SER A 710 22.82 30.91 -3.46
C SER A 710 22.56 29.94 -4.61
N ASN A 711 21.52 30.20 -5.41
CA ASN A 711 21.24 29.52 -6.68
C ASN A 711 21.21 27.97 -6.63
N ARG A 712 20.78 27.41 -5.49
CA ARG A 712 20.61 25.97 -5.32
C ARG A 712 19.36 25.49 -6.03
N ASN A 713 19.52 24.48 -6.87
CA ASN A 713 18.40 23.87 -7.59
C ASN A 713 18.16 22.46 -7.07
N TYR A 714 16.91 22.06 -6.97
CA TYR A 714 16.54 20.69 -6.68
C TYR A 714 15.51 20.16 -7.67
N CYS A 715 15.45 18.85 -7.78
CA CYS A 715 14.44 18.14 -8.55
C CYS A 715 13.82 17.06 -7.67
N VAL A 716 12.50 16.91 -7.71
CA VAL A 716 11.80 15.84 -6.96
C VAL A 716 11.76 14.58 -7.82
N LYS A 717 12.31 13.49 -7.27
CA LYS A 717 12.30 12.18 -7.91
C LYS A 717 11.17 11.32 -7.36
N VAL A 718 10.10 11.19 -8.14
CA VAL A 718 9.04 10.21 -7.86
C VAL A 718 9.47 8.85 -8.42
N CYS A 719 9.66 7.87 -7.55
CA CYS A 719 10.05 6.52 -7.98
C CYS A 719 8.89 5.83 -8.71
N VAL A 720 8.82 5.99 -10.03
CA VAL A 720 7.99 5.16 -10.89
C VAL A 720 8.69 3.81 -11.03
N ARG A 721 8.06 2.74 -10.57
CA ARG A 721 8.35 1.40 -11.10
C ARG A 721 7.34 1.16 -12.19
N ASN A 722 7.78 1.25 -13.44
CA ASN A 722 7.01 0.72 -14.56
C ASN A 722 6.73 -0.78 -14.34
N ALA A 723 5.80 -1.36 -15.10
CA ALA A 723 5.39 -2.77 -14.98
C ALA A 723 6.57 -3.79 -15.09
N SER A 724 7.74 -3.33 -15.54
CA SER A 724 9.00 -4.07 -15.65
C SER A 724 10.02 -3.82 -14.50
N GLY A 725 9.72 -2.93 -13.54
CA GLY A 725 10.53 -2.71 -12.34
C GLY A 725 11.82 -1.89 -12.52
N LEU A 726 11.87 -0.99 -13.52
CA LEU A 726 12.94 -0.01 -13.71
C LEU A 726 12.58 1.36 -13.11
N LEU A 727 13.61 2.15 -12.77
CA LEU A 727 13.50 3.53 -12.26
C LEU A 727 13.64 4.51 -13.43
N CYS A 728 12.68 5.42 -13.63
CA CYS A 728 12.84 6.55 -14.56
C CYS A 728 13.47 7.77 -13.84
N SER A 729 14.22 8.59 -14.57
CA SER A 729 14.80 9.85 -14.10
C SER A 729 14.81 10.84 -15.25
N ASP A 730 14.03 11.91 -15.15
CA ASP A 730 14.29 13.12 -15.93
C ASP A 730 14.11 14.35 -15.04
N HIS A 731 14.93 15.36 -15.28
CA HIS A 731 15.14 16.55 -14.45
C HIS A 731 15.05 17.81 -15.32
N THR A 732 14.84 18.96 -14.65
CA THR A 732 15.08 20.35 -15.11
C THR A 732 14.06 21.07 -16.00
N GLU A 733 12.94 21.57 -15.44
CA GLU A 733 12.31 22.81 -15.98
C GLU A 733 11.41 23.64 -15.03
N THR A 734 11.48 23.49 -13.70
CA THR A 734 10.51 24.17 -12.80
C THR A 734 11.17 24.81 -11.57
N ALA A 735 12.35 25.43 -11.77
CA ALA A 735 13.13 26.03 -10.68
C ALA A 735 12.97 27.56 -10.54
N ASN A 736 12.32 28.26 -11.48
CA ASN A 736 12.52 29.72 -11.61
C ASN A 736 11.31 30.62 -11.31
N THR A 737 10.15 30.11 -10.85
CA THR A 737 8.90 30.92 -10.93
C THR A 737 8.20 31.22 -9.60
N LEU A 738 8.71 30.82 -8.43
CA LEU A 738 7.94 30.89 -7.16
C LEU A 738 8.66 31.60 -6.00
N ALA A 739 9.59 32.52 -6.31
CA ALA A 739 10.38 33.22 -5.31
C ALA A 739 9.64 34.39 -4.58
N ASP A 740 8.48 34.84 -5.06
CA ASP A 740 8.01 36.19 -4.70
C ASP A 740 6.96 36.32 -3.57
N SER A 741 6.35 35.25 -3.05
CA SER A 741 5.00 35.39 -2.43
C SER A 741 4.81 35.28 -0.90
N PHE A 742 5.80 35.48 -0.01
CA PHE A 742 5.66 35.03 1.41
C PHE A 742 5.91 36.05 2.53
N ALA A 743 5.22 37.20 2.53
CA ALA A 743 5.48 38.31 3.46
C ALA A 743 4.51 38.51 4.65
N ALA A 744 3.55 37.64 4.96
CA ALA A 744 2.59 37.98 6.03
C ALA A 744 2.13 36.80 6.88
N THR A 745 2.07 37.01 8.21
CA THR A 745 0.95 36.63 9.12
C THR A 745 1.32 35.77 10.37
N TYR A 746 1.57 36.49 11.48
CA TYR A 746 0.95 36.41 12.84
C TYR A 746 1.17 35.28 13.89
N ASN A 747 0.86 35.71 15.13
CA ASN A 747 1.08 35.22 16.52
C ASN A 747 -0.15 34.53 17.19
N LEU A 748 0.04 33.77 18.31
CA LEU A 748 -0.50 33.96 19.72
C LEU A 748 -0.67 32.66 20.62
N ASN A 749 -0.69 32.86 21.96
CA ASN A 749 -0.54 31.99 23.18
C ASN A 749 -1.84 31.50 23.91
N ILE A 750 -1.77 30.66 25.00
CA ILE A 750 -2.70 30.51 26.19
C ILE A 750 -2.12 29.64 27.41
N ASN A 751 -2.69 29.83 28.65
CA ASN A 751 -2.31 29.56 30.10
C ASN A 751 -2.67 28.21 30.85
N ASN A 752 -2.29 28.06 32.16
CA ASN A 752 -2.34 26.88 33.11
C ASN A 752 -3.02 27.09 34.52
N ASN A 753 -3.59 26.04 35.19
CA ASN A 753 -3.96 25.93 36.64
C ASN A 753 -4.18 24.45 37.14
N ILE A 754 -3.88 24.05 38.42
CA ILE A 754 -3.91 22.64 38.99
C ILE A 754 -4.47 22.55 40.47
N PRO A 755 -5.23 21.49 40.90
CA PRO A 755 -5.81 21.29 42.27
C PRO A 755 -5.05 20.35 43.28
N SER A 756 -5.42 20.36 44.58
CA SER A 756 -4.76 19.69 45.75
C SER A 756 -5.44 18.39 46.31
N PHE A 757 -4.71 17.52 47.05
CA PHE A 757 -5.16 16.19 47.56
C PHE A 757 -4.82 15.94 49.06
N MET A 758 -5.65 15.16 49.79
CA MET A 758 -5.40 14.70 51.17
C MET A 758 -4.85 13.26 51.26
N PRO A 759 -3.88 12.96 52.13
CA PRO A 759 -3.26 11.63 52.30
C PRO A 759 -4.14 10.64 53.07
N THR A 760 -4.03 9.35 52.73
CA THR A 760 -4.97 8.29 53.17
C THR A 760 -4.40 7.25 54.16
N SER A 761 -3.18 7.37 54.69
CA SER A 761 -2.48 6.20 55.26
C SER A 761 -2.28 6.15 56.79
N THR A 762 -2.70 5.00 57.36
CA THR A 762 -2.40 4.41 58.69
C THR A 762 -1.44 3.19 58.59
N PHE A 763 -0.78 2.97 57.45
CA PHE A 763 0.04 1.78 57.15
C PHE A 763 1.51 2.12 56.89
N SER A 764 2.43 1.17 57.13
CA SER A 764 3.87 1.33 56.85
C SER A 764 4.14 1.46 55.33
N GLY A 765 4.66 2.62 54.90
CA GLY A 765 4.88 2.93 53.48
C GLY A 765 5.97 2.09 52.79
N LEU A 766 5.91 2.00 51.46
CA LEU A 766 6.93 1.38 50.62
C LEU A 766 7.96 2.42 50.17
N SER A 767 9.14 2.41 50.80
CA SER A 767 10.22 3.37 50.51
C SER A 767 11.52 2.74 49.99
N TYR A 768 11.71 1.42 50.18
CA TYR A 768 12.98 0.75 49.87
C TYR A 768 12.83 -0.55 49.08
N ILE A 769 13.71 -0.77 48.09
CA ILE A 769 13.81 -1.98 47.26
C ILE A 769 15.28 -2.41 47.18
N ASN A 770 15.56 -3.69 47.45
CA ASN A 770 16.91 -4.25 47.40
C ASN A 770 17.21 -4.92 46.05
N PHE A 771 18.25 -4.47 45.34
CA PHE A 771 18.68 -5.03 44.04
C PHE A 771 19.88 -5.97 44.23
N THR A 772 19.64 -7.26 44.49
CA THR A 772 20.73 -8.24 44.65
C THR A 772 21.28 -8.73 43.30
N PRO A 773 22.57 -9.11 43.21
CA PRO A 773 23.14 -9.67 41.99
C PRO A 773 22.37 -10.90 41.46
N ASP A 774 21.87 -11.76 42.34
CA ASP A 774 21.09 -12.94 41.92
C ASP A 774 19.73 -12.56 41.32
N LEU A 775 19.06 -11.57 41.90
CA LEU A 775 17.81 -11.03 41.36
C LEU A 775 18.05 -10.46 39.95
N VAL A 776 19.08 -9.65 39.77
CA VAL A 776 19.43 -9.06 38.45
C VAL A 776 19.86 -10.14 37.45
N LYS A 777 20.63 -11.14 37.88
CA LYS A 777 21.04 -12.29 37.05
C LYS A 777 19.82 -13.05 36.51
N SER A 778 18.83 -13.31 37.38
CA SER A 778 17.59 -13.98 36.97
C SER A 778 16.84 -13.21 35.88
N GLN A 779 16.79 -11.87 35.99
CA GLN A 779 16.14 -11.02 35.01
C GLN A 779 16.91 -10.96 33.68
N LEU A 780 18.24 -10.92 33.74
CA LEU A 780 19.12 -10.96 32.55
C LEU A 780 18.96 -12.27 31.77
N CYS A 781 18.91 -13.41 32.46
CA CYS A 781 18.68 -14.71 31.85
C CYS A 781 17.30 -14.82 31.17
N ALA A 782 16.29 -14.09 31.66
CA ALA A 782 14.93 -14.08 31.13
C ALA A 782 14.72 -13.14 29.91
N ILE A 783 15.75 -12.42 29.46
CA ILE A 783 15.65 -11.48 28.33
C ILE A 783 15.36 -12.20 27.00
N LYS A 784 14.47 -11.61 26.18
CA LYS A 784 14.17 -12.04 24.81
C LYS A 784 15.29 -11.62 23.86
N LEU A 785 15.88 -12.56 23.13
CA LEU A 785 17.08 -12.34 22.31
C LEU A 785 16.86 -11.51 21.03
N ASN A 786 15.63 -11.44 20.52
CA ASN A 786 15.31 -10.85 19.20
C ASN A 786 14.63 -9.47 19.29
N THR A 787 14.67 -8.80 20.44
CA THR A 787 14.12 -7.44 20.59
C THR A 787 15.13 -6.39 20.12
N ALA A 788 14.63 -5.29 19.54
CA ALA A 788 15.47 -4.14 19.20
C ALA A 788 16.05 -3.52 20.49
N PRO A 789 17.34 -3.12 20.47
CA PRO A 789 17.93 -2.39 21.59
C PRO A 789 17.29 -1.00 21.74
N GLY A 790 17.45 -0.40 22.91
CA GLY A 790 17.05 0.98 23.15
C GLY A 790 18.09 1.96 22.60
N PRO A 791 18.02 3.25 22.99
CA PRO A 791 18.97 4.28 22.58
C PRO A 791 20.41 4.00 22.99
N ASP A 792 20.60 3.19 24.04
CA ASP A 792 21.88 2.65 24.50
C ASP A 792 22.54 1.69 23.49
N GLN A 793 21.79 1.22 22.48
CA GLN A 793 22.22 0.25 21.46
C GLN A 793 22.74 -1.08 22.02
N ILE A 794 22.57 -1.35 23.32
CA ILE A 794 23.05 -2.57 23.97
C ILE A 794 22.16 -3.74 23.53
N PRO A 795 22.71 -4.73 22.78
CA PRO A 795 21.88 -5.82 22.30
C PRO A 795 21.40 -6.71 23.46
N PRO A 796 20.10 -7.05 23.53
CA PRO A 796 19.55 -7.98 24.53
C PRO A 796 20.29 -9.33 24.58
N LYS A 797 20.86 -9.76 23.45
CA LYS A 797 21.71 -10.96 23.35
C LYS A 797 22.99 -10.84 24.17
N LEU A 798 23.65 -9.67 24.18
CA LEU A 798 24.88 -9.43 24.92
C LEU A 798 24.60 -9.53 26.43
N LEU A 799 23.58 -8.81 26.91
CA LEU A 799 23.18 -8.80 28.32
C LEU A 799 22.86 -10.19 28.85
N ARG A 800 22.15 -11.01 28.07
CA ARG A 800 21.82 -12.38 28.47
C ARG A 800 23.02 -13.33 28.43
N THR A 801 23.91 -13.19 27.45
CA THR A 801 25.09 -14.06 27.31
C THR A 801 26.08 -13.78 28.44
N CYS A 802 26.23 -12.51 28.83
CA CYS A 802 27.14 -12.07 29.88
C CYS A 802 26.44 -11.93 31.25
N ALA A 803 25.30 -12.59 31.46
CA ALA A 803 24.45 -12.36 32.64
C ALA A 803 25.17 -12.61 33.98
N ALA A 804 26.05 -13.62 34.03
CA ALA A 804 26.82 -13.94 35.24
C ALA A 804 27.85 -12.85 35.59
N SER A 805 28.48 -12.24 34.58
CA SER A 805 29.50 -11.21 34.76
C SER A 805 28.90 -9.81 34.97
N LEU A 806 27.73 -9.54 34.37
CA LEU A 806 27.08 -8.23 34.41
C LEU A 806 26.15 -8.02 35.60
N SER A 807 25.70 -9.10 36.27
CA SER A 807 24.70 -8.98 37.33
C SER A 807 25.19 -8.22 38.55
N GLY A 808 26.44 -8.41 38.97
CA GLY A 808 27.06 -7.69 40.09
C GLY A 808 27.18 -6.18 39.83
N PRO A 809 27.82 -5.74 38.73
CA PRO A 809 27.90 -4.33 38.37
C PRO A 809 26.53 -3.66 38.18
N LEU A 810 25.59 -4.32 37.50
CA LEU A 810 24.25 -3.77 37.28
C LEU A 810 23.44 -3.64 38.57
N ALA A 811 23.53 -4.61 39.49
CA ALA A 811 22.89 -4.54 40.81
C ALA A 811 23.38 -3.34 41.64
N LYS A 812 24.70 -3.09 41.65
CA LYS A 812 25.28 -1.90 42.31
C LYS A 812 24.77 -0.61 41.68
N MET A 813 24.72 -0.55 40.35
CA MET A 813 24.26 0.64 39.63
C MET A 813 22.77 0.92 39.84
N MET A 814 21.92 -0.12 39.85
CA MET A 814 20.50 -0.01 40.17
C MET A 814 20.27 0.43 41.61
N THR A 815 21.02 -0.13 42.56
CA THR A 815 20.95 0.26 43.98
C THR A 815 21.31 1.72 44.16
N LYS A 816 22.41 2.17 43.52
CA LYS A 816 22.83 3.58 43.59
C LYS A 816 21.80 4.52 42.95
N SER A 817 21.29 4.17 41.77
CA SER A 817 20.21 4.92 41.10
C SER A 817 18.95 5.03 41.98
N PHE A 818 18.54 3.92 42.60
CA PHE A 818 17.36 3.88 43.47
C PHE A 818 17.55 4.74 44.74
N LEU A 819 18.67 4.57 45.45
CA LEU A 819 18.95 5.32 46.68
C LEU A 819 19.08 6.82 46.46
N GLN A 820 19.54 7.23 45.28
CA GLN A 820 19.70 8.63 44.92
C GLN A 820 18.43 9.23 44.29
N GLY A 821 17.37 8.45 44.07
CA GLY A 821 16.17 8.91 43.37
C GLY A 821 16.43 9.39 41.94
N THR A 822 17.54 9.00 41.31
CA THR A 822 17.98 9.49 39.99
C THR A 822 18.25 8.34 39.03
N LEU A 823 18.06 8.56 37.74
CA LEU A 823 18.34 7.56 36.70
C LEU A 823 19.55 7.95 35.86
N PRO A 824 20.34 6.96 35.38
CA PRO A 824 21.31 7.20 34.33
C PRO A 824 20.61 7.84 33.14
N TYR A 825 21.20 8.89 32.58
CA TYR A 825 20.56 9.64 31.52
C TYR A 825 20.15 8.76 30.31
N GLU A 826 21.00 7.80 29.90
CA GLU A 826 20.71 6.86 28.80
C GLU A 826 19.48 6.00 29.08
N TRP A 827 19.17 5.77 30.35
CA TRP A 827 18.01 5.02 30.81
C TRP A 827 16.73 5.84 30.77
N LEU A 828 16.78 7.15 30.51
CA LEU A 828 15.66 8.06 30.28
C LEU A 828 15.32 8.28 28.79
N GLN A 829 16.14 7.78 27.87
CA GLN A 829 15.86 7.90 26.43
C GLN A 829 14.93 6.78 25.91
N ALA A 830 14.16 7.09 24.86
CA ALA A 830 13.37 6.09 24.11
C ALA A 830 13.40 6.36 22.60
N THR A 831 13.45 5.31 21.79
CA THR A 831 13.19 5.41 20.35
C THR A 831 11.70 5.13 20.09
N ILE A 832 10.96 6.12 19.60
CA ILE A 832 9.52 5.98 19.32
C ILE A 832 9.32 5.33 17.95
N THR A 833 8.62 4.20 17.92
CA THR A 833 8.19 3.52 16.70
C THR A 833 6.67 3.55 16.60
N PRO A 834 6.08 4.20 15.58
CA PRO A 834 4.62 4.21 15.40
C PRO A 834 4.13 2.82 14.96
N LEU A 835 3.17 2.26 15.70
CA LEU A 835 2.52 0.99 15.41
C LEU A 835 1.04 1.22 15.09
N TYR A 836 0.62 0.92 13.87
CA TYR A 836 -0.77 1.07 13.45
C TYR A 836 -1.73 0.19 14.28
N LYS A 837 -2.81 0.80 14.82
CA LYS A 837 -3.82 0.14 15.66
C LYS A 837 -5.00 -0.38 14.83
N SER A 838 -5.74 0.49 14.15
CA SER A 838 -6.94 0.21 13.34
C SER A 838 -7.49 1.50 12.72
N GLY A 839 -8.47 1.44 11.81
CA GLY A 839 -9.09 2.65 11.22
C GLY A 839 -8.34 3.18 10.00
N ASP A 840 -8.51 4.44 9.67
CA ASP A 840 -7.80 5.02 8.55
C ASP A 840 -6.28 5.08 8.84
N LYS A 841 -5.47 4.53 7.94
CA LYS A 841 -3.99 4.54 8.06
C LYS A 841 -3.41 5.93 7.83
N LEU A 842 -4.25 6.88 7.47
CA LEU A 842 -3.88 8.25 7.14
C LEU A 842 -4.08 9.21 8.32
N ASP A 843 -4.78 8.78 9.37
CA ASP A 843 -4.91 9.57 10.61
C ASP A 843 -3.79 9.18 11.59
N PRO A 844 -2.89 10.11 11.97
CA PRO A 844 -1.85 9.86 12.99
C PRO A 844 -2.42 9.37 14.33
N ALA A 845 -3.67 9.69 14.67
CA ALA A 845 -4.34 9.19 15.87
C ALA A 845 -4.62 7.67 15.84
N ASN A 846 -4.54 7.04 14.66
CA ASN A 846 -4.68 5.59 14.48
C ASN A 846 -3.36 4.81 14.65
N TYR A 847 -2.26 5.49 14.99
CA TYR A 847 -0.97 4.88 15.33
C TYR A 847 -0.68 5.02 16.82
N ARG A 848 -0.24 3.91 17.43
CA ARG A 848 0.28 3.88 18.79
C ARG A 848 1.78 4.13 18.77
N PRO A 849 2.30 5.18 19.44
CA PRO A 849 3.73 5.33 19.62
C PRO A 849 4.26 4.23 20.56
N VAL A 850 5.26 3.46 20.13
CA VAL A 850 5.91 2.43 20.94
C VAL A 850 7.33 2.87 21.28
N SER A 851 7.58 3.10 22.56
CA SER A 851 8.89 3.51 23.07
C SER A 851 9.83 2.31 23.28
N LEU A 852 10.94 2.28 22.55
CA LEU A 852 12.04 1.36 22.80
C LEU A 852 12.98 2.03 23.83
N THR A 853 12.89 1.64 25.10
CA THR A 853 13.80 2.09 26.17
C THR A 853 14.97 1.12 26.40
N SER A 854 16.01 1.58 27.11
CA SER A 854 17.19 0.79 27.50
C SER A 854 16.79 -0.57 28.10
N THR A 855 17.49 -1.63 27.71
CA THR A 855 17.21 -2.98 28.23
C THR A 855 17.60 -3.08 29.71
N CYS A 856 18.63 -2.36 30.16
CA CYS A 856 19.03 -2.32 31.56
C CYS A 856 18.00 -1.57 32.42
N CYS A 857 17.46 -0.45 31.92
CA CYS A 857 16.35 0.26 32.57
C CYS A 857 15.11 -0.63 32.70
N LYS A 858 14.72 -1.35 31.63
CA LYS A 858 13.61 -2.33 31.67
C LYS A 858 13.77 -3.42 32.73
N ILE A 859 15.00 -3.79 33.09
CA ILE A 859 15.25 -4.77 34.17
C ILE A 859 14.93 -4.13 35.52
N MET A 860 15.40 -2.91 35.75
CA MET A 860 15.11 -2.15 36.97
C MET A 860 13.62 -1.86 37.11
N GLU A 861 12.97 -1.38 36.04
CA GLU A 861 11.51 -1.17 35.97
C GLU A 861 10.75 -2.45 36.37
N LYS A 862 11.15 -3.62 35.85
CA LYS A 862 10.51 -4.90 36.18
C LYS A 862 10.64 -5.26 37.66
N VAL A 863 11.80 -4.99 38.26
CA VAL A 863 12.01 -5.24 39.70
C VAL A 863 11.13 -4.29 40.52
N ILE A 864 11.13 -2.99 40.19
CA ILE A 864 10.33 -1.98 40.89
C ILE A 864 8.83 -2.27 40.78
N VAL A 865 8.34 -2.55 39.56
CA VAL A 865 6.93 -2.89 39.34
C VAL A 865 6.54 -4.16 40.09
N LYS A 866 7.43 -5.15 40.18
CA LYS A 866 7.16 -6.39 40.93
C LYS A 866 6.97 -6.09 42.43
N GLU A 867 7.85 -5.30 43.04
CA GLU A 867 7.76 -4.94 44.46
C GLU A 867 6.57 -4.01 44.74
N LEU A 868 6.33 -3.01 43.89
CA LEU A 868 5.18 -2.10 44.00
C LEU A 868 3.85 -2.86 43.92
N LEU A 869 3.69 -3.77 42.96
CA LEU A 869 2.49 -4.60 42.85
C LEU A 869 2.34 -5.56 44.05
N THR A 870 3.45 -6.01 44.64
CA THR A 870 3.41 -6.87 45.84
C THR A 870 2.91 -6.08 47.05
N TYR A 871 3.42 -4.86 47.26
CA TYR A 871 2.95 -3.94 48.30
C TYR A 871 1.47 -3.56 48.11
N MET A 872 1.10 -3.12 46.90
CA MET A 872 -0.28 -2.71 46.62
C MET A 872 -1.29 -3.84 46.83
N ARG A 873 -0.90 -5.10 46.55
CA ARG A 873 -1.73 -6.28 46.84
C ARG A 873 -1.81 -6.59 48.33
N LYS A 874 -0.68 -6.52 49.05
CA LYS A 874 -0.64 -6.75 50.50
C LYS A 874 -1.56 -5.78 51.27
N ASN A 875 -1.67 -4.54 50.78
CA ASN A 875 -2.48 -3.49 51.39
C ASN A 875 -3.85 -3.26 50.69
N ASN A 876 -4.30 -4.18 49.81
CA ASN A 876 -5.60 -4.09 49.12
C ASN A 876 -5.85 -2.79 48.33
N LEU A 877 -4.80 -2.15 47.81
CA LEU A 877 -4.89 -0.87 47.06
C LEU A 877 -5.25 -1.05 45.59
N ILE A 878 -5.24 -2.29 45.08
CA ILE A 878 -5.68 -2.62 43.72
C ILE A 878 -7.01 -3.36 43.82
N PRO A 879 -8.08 -2.85 43.19
CA PRO A 879 -9.38 -3.49 43.25
C PRO A 879 -9.37 -4.90 42.68
N GLU A 880 -10.18 -5.78 43.27
CA GLU A 880 -10.25 -7.19 42.93
C GLU A 880 -10.73 -7.45 41.48
N HIS A 881 -11.43 -6.50 40.85
CA HIS A 881 -11.95 -6.63 39.48
C HIS A 881 -11.08 -5.98 38.38
N GLN A 882 -9.87 -5.48 38.70
CA GLN A 882 -8.91 -4.98 37.69
C GLN A 882 -8.09 -6.15 37.12
N HIS A 883 -8.08 -6.40 35.81
CA HIS A 883 -7.33 -7.51 35.21
C HIS A 883 -6.16 -7.09 34.31
N GLY A 884 -6.15 -5.84 33.85
CA GLY A 884 -5.11 -5.35 32.93
C GLY A 884 -3.75 -5.26 33.61
N PHE A 885 -2.71 -5.71 32.91
CA PHE A 885 -1.29 -5.60 33.32
C PHE A 885 -0.90 -6.24 34.66
N LEU A 886 -1.79 -7.03 35.28
CA LEU A 886 -1.50 -7.68 36.55
C LEU A 886 -0.93 -9.10 36.34
N PRO A 887 0.13 -9.48 37.07
CA PRO A 887 0.70 -10.82 36.96
C PRO A 887 -0.32 -11.85 37.40
N GLY A 888 -0.45 -12.89 36.59
CA GLY A 888 -1.50 -13.89 36.79
C GLY A 888 -2.89 -13.30 36.59
N ARG A 889 -3.11 -12.37 35.65
CA ARG A 889 -4.43 -11.94 35.14
C ARG A 889 -4.32 -11.74 33.62
N SER A 890 -5.42 -11.91 32.90
CA SER A 890 -5.45 -11.86 31.43
C SER A 890 -6.81 -11.42 30.90
N VAL A 891 -6.86 -11.12 29.59
CA VAL A 891 -8.12 -10.91 28.85
C VAL A 891 -9.11 -12.05 29.11
N VAL A 892 -8.63 -13.29 29.08
CA VAL A 892 -9.47 -14.48 29.33
C VAL A 892 -10.09 -14.43 30.72
N THR A 893 -9.34 -14.05 31.75
CA THR A 893 -9.87 -13.99 33.11
C THR A 893 -10.83 -12.84 33.35
N ASN A 894 -10.62 -11.69 32.67
CA ASN A 894 -11.54 -10.57 32.74
C ASN A 894 -12.90 -10.98 32.14
N LEU A 895 -12.87 -11.49 30.91
CA LEU A 895 -14.06 -11.95 30.20
C LEU A 895 -14.77 -13.05 30.98
N LEU A 896 -14.04 -14.04 31.52
CA LEU A 896 -14.62 -15.07 32.36
C LEU A 896 -15.31 -14.47 33.59
N SER A 897 -14.63 -13.63 34.39
CA SER A 897 -15.22 -13.04 35.60
C SER A 897 -16.56 -12.33 35.31
N CYS A 898 -16.63 -11.53 34.25
CA CYS A 898 -17.85 -10.79 33.89
C CYS A 898 -18.95 -11.69 33.36
N THR A 899 -18.62 -12.52 32.37
CA THR A 899 -19.60 -13.43 31.75
C THR A 899 -20.16 -14.43 32.76
N ASN A 900 -19.40 -14.82 33.79
CA ASN A 900 -19.90 -15.64 34.87
C ASN A 900 -21.04 -14.96 35.63
N LEU A 901 -20.89 -13.68 35.98
CA LEU A 901 -21.92 -12.91 36.68
C LEU A 901 -23.14 -12.68 35.78
N TRP A 902 -22.93 -12.25 34.53
CA TRP A 902 -24.01 -11.99 33.57
C TRP A 902 -24.84 -13.25 33.30
N THR A 903 -24.17 -14.38 33.07
CA THR A 903 -24.87 -15.65 32.85
C THR A 903 -25.60 -16.15 34.08
N LYS A 904 -25.11 -15.90 35.31
CA LYS A 904 -25.84 -16.22 36.56
C LYS A 904 -27.11 -15.39 36.71
N MET A 905 -27.05 -14.08 36.47
CA MET A 905 -28.21 -13.18 36.54
C MET A 905 -29.29 -13.58 35.54
N LEU A 906 -28.90 -13.87 34.30
CA LEU A 906 -29.81 -14.36 33.26
C LEU A 906 -30.39 -15.75 33.61
N ASP A 907 -29.61 -16.62 34.26
CA ASP A 907 -30.09 -17.92 34.73
C ASP A 907 -31.18 -17.79 35.80
N THR A 908 -31.14 -16.70 36.57
CA THR A 908 -32.19 -16.31 37.55
C THR A 908 -33.29 -15.42 36.95
N ASN A 909 -33.36 -15.28 35.62
CA ASN A 909 -34.32 -14.44 34.89
C ASN A 909 -34.24 -12.93 35.23
N GLN A 910 -33.07 -12.44 35.62
CA GLN A 910 -32.81 -11.02 35.85
C GLN A 910 -32.17 -10.38 34.60
N PRO A 911 -32.64 -9.21 34.15
CA PRO A 911 -32.00 -8.49 33.04
C PRO A 911 -30.64 -7.91 33.47
N VAL A 912 -29.77 -7.64 32.50
CA VAL A 912 -28.45 -7.05 32.72
C VAL A 912 -28.15 -6.01 31.66
N ASP A 913 -27.85 -4.78 32.08
CA ASP A 913 -27.32 -3.75 31.19
C ASP A 913 -25.81 -3.66 31.37
N ILE A 914 -25.07 -3.67 30.26
CA ILE A 914 -23.60 -3.61 30.24
C ILE A 914 -23.19 -2.36 29.46
N ILE A 915 -22.48 -1.46 30.14
CA ILE A 915 -22.03 -0.19 29.57
C ILE A 915 -20.52 -0.24 29.37
N TYR A 916 -20.08 -0.17 28.11
CA TYR A 916 -18.67 -0.15 27.73
C TYR A 916 -18.18 1.30 27.67
N LEU A 917 -17.07 1.57 28.35
CA LEU A 917 -16.44 2.88 28.45
C LEU A 917 -15.06 2.88 27.76
N ASP A 918 -14.77 3.93 26.99
CA ASP A 918 -13.49 4.12 26.31
C ASP A 918 -12.89 5.46 26.73
N PHE A 919 -11.62 5.48 27.12
CA PHE A 919 -10.89 6.71 27.43
C PHE A 919 -10.14 7.24 26.20
N SER A 920 -10.21 8.54 25.97
CA SER A 920 -9.51 9.21 24.87
C SER A 920 -8.01 9.26 25.13
N LYS A 921 -7.24 8.36 24.49
CA LYS A 921 -5.76 8.28 24.62
C LYS A 921 -5.30 8.14 26.07
N ALA A 922 -5.82 7.12 26.76
CA ALA A 922 -5.69 6.91 28.20
C ALA A 922 -4.25 6.95 28.77
N PHE A 923 -3.23 6.57 28.00
CA PHE A 923 -1.82 6.59 28.42
C PHE A 923 -1.13 7.93 28.18
N ASP A 924 -1.60 8.69 27.19
CA ASP A 924 -0.99 9.94 26.74
C ASP A 924 -1.52 11.16 27.52
N LYS A 925 -2.72 11.03 28.10
CA LYS A 925 -3.42 12.11 28.80
C LYS A 925 -3.37 12.04 30.32
N VAL A 926 -2.58 11.14 30.93
CA VAL A 926 -2.48 11.05 32.40
C VAL A 926 -1.61 12.20 32.93
N PRO A 927 -2.13 13.07 33.82
CA PRO A 927 -1.31 14.11 34.44
C PRO A 927 -0.34 13.50 35.47
N HIS A 928 0.97 13.69 35.28
CA HIS A 928 2.00 13.08 36.12
C HIS A 928 2.00 13.61 37.56
N ASN A 929 1.68 14.88 37.75
CA ASN A 929 1.49 15.51 39.05
C ASN A 929 0.38 14.84 39.86
N LEU A 930 -0.78 14.60 39.26
CA LEU A 930 -1.91 13.95 39.94
C LEU A 930 -1.58 12.47 40.22
N LEU A 931 -0.85 11.79 39.33
CA LEU A 931 -0.38 10.42 39.55
C LEU A 931 0.59 10.31 40.74
N LEU A 932 1.56 11.22 40.84
CA LEU A 932 2.54 11.24 41.93
C LEU A 932 1.86 11.50 43.28
N ALA A 933 0.95 12.47 43.33
CA ALA A 933 0.14 12.74 44.52
C ALA A 933 -0.68 11.51 44.96
N LYS A 934 -1.18 10.73 44.00
CA LYS A 934 -1.92 9.49 44.26
C LYS A 934 -1.03 8.33 44.75
N LEU A 935 0.20 8.22 44.25
CA LEU A 935 1.16 7.22 44.76
C LEU A 935 1.57 7.55 46.19
N GLU A 936 1.78 8.83 46.48
CA GLU A 936 2.08 9.34 47.81
C GLU A 936 0.91 9.09 48.78
N SER A 937 -0.34 9.33 48.36
CA SER A 937 -1.52 9.02 49.18
C SER A 937 -1.67 7.52 49.50
N TYR A 938 -1.16 6.64 48.64
CA TYR A 938 -1.08 5.19 48.82
C TYR A 938 0.10 4.72 49.68
N GLY A 939 0.91 5.64 50.23
CA GLY A 939 2.04 5.33 51.09
C GLY A 939 3.31 4.92 50.32
N VAL A 940 3.41 5.23 49.03
CA VAL A 940 4.68 5.15 48.28
C VAL A 940 5.45 6.43 48.56
N THR A 941 6.55 6.35 49.31
CA THR A 941 7.26 7.53 49.83
C THR A 941 8.79 7.37 49.71
N GLY A 942 9.54 8.43 49.99
CA GLY A 942 11.01 8.43 49.98
C GLY A 942 11.63 8.08 48.62
N ASN A 943 12.76 7.38 48.64
CA ASN A 943 13.57 7.06 47.46
C ASN A 943 12.79 6.41 46.31
N LEU A 944 11.78 5.58 46.61
CA LEU A 944 10.93 4.99 45.58
C LEU A 944 10.04 6.03 44.88
N LEU A 945 9.41 6.93 45.63
CA LEU A 945 8.60 8.01 45.07
C LEU A 945 9.47 9.00 44.28
N ASP A 946 10.66 9.31 44.80
CA ASP A 946 11.63 10.18 44.14
C ASP A 946 12.15 9.57 42.84
N TRP A 947 12.45 8.26 42.84
CA TRP A 947 12.83 7.53 41.64
C TRP A 947 11.69 7.48 40.60
N ILE A 948 10.44 7.25 41.02
CA ILE A 948 9.28 7.27 40.11
C ILE A 948 9.06 8.69 39.55
N ARG A 949 9.23 9.73 40.37
CA ARG A 949 9.17 11.13 39.95
C ARG A 949 10.24 11.42 38.90
N ALA A 950 11.49 11.03 39.14
CA ALA A 950 12.58 11.16 38.19
C ALA A 950 12.37 10.32 36.91
N PHE A 951 11.72 9.16 37.01
CA PHE A 951 11.41 8.30 35.87
C PHE A 951 10.33 8.89 34.95
N LEU A 952 9.36 9.61 35.52
CA LEU A 952 8.23 10.24 34.80
C LEU A 952 8.57 11.64 34.27
N SER A 953 9.51 12.35 34.89
CA SER A 953 10.02 13.63 34.38
C SER A 953 10.72 13.40 33.03
N ASN A 954 10.32 14.15 31.99
CA ASN A 954 10.86 14.09 30.61
C ASN A 954 10.54 12.82 29.79
N ARG A 955 9.49 12.06 30.14
CA ARG A 955 8.94 10.94 29.34
C ARG A 955 7.41 10.97 29.31
N ASN A 956 6.77 10.94 28.14
CA ASN A 956 5.31 10.91 28.06
C ASN A 956 4.78 9.47 27.84
N TYR A 957 4.60 8.62 28.87
CA TYR A 957 3.66 7.46 28.87
C TYR A 957 3.47 6.91 30.30
N CYS A 958 2.23 6.61 30.72
CA CYS A 958 1.90 6.07 32.05
C CYS A 958 0.83 4.95 32.03
N VAL A 959 0.95 3.91 32.88
CA VAL A 959 -0.13 2.94 33.15
C VAL A 959 -1.08 3.51 34.21
N LYS A 960 -2.35 3.69 33.83
CA LYS A 960 -3.41 4.14 34.74
C LYS A 960 -3.74 3.06 35.79
N VAL A 961 -3.55 3.38 37.08
CA VAL A 961 -4.19 2.64 38.20
C VAL A 961 -5.39 3.45 38.66
N CYS A 962 -6.57 3.10 38.14
CA CYS A 962 -7.83 3.82 38.38
C CYS A 962 -8.49 3.46 39.72
N ALA A 963 -7.70 3.08 40.73
CA ALA A 963 -8.20 2.38 41.91
C ALA A 963 -9.28 3.17 42.70
N ASP A 964 -9.09 4.46 43.00
CA ASP A 964 -10.09 5.26 43.74
C ASP A 964 -11.51 5.27 43.13
N LEU A 965 -11.64 5.45 41.80
CA LEU A 965 -12.95 5.41 41.13
C LEU A 965 -13.55 4.02 41.20
N LEU A 966 -12.72 3.00 41.03
CA LEU A 966 -13.17 1.62 40.96
C LEU A 966 -13.64 1.11 42.33
N PHE A 967 -13.20 1.71 43.44
CA PHE A 967 -13.74 1.37 44.77
C PHE A 967 -15.12 1.98 45.05
N SER A 968 -15.52 3.04 44.32
CA SER A 968 -16.84 3.69 44.49
C SER A 968 -17.90 3.21 43.49
N LEU A 969 -17.63 2.17 42.69
CA LEU A 969 -18.55 1.61 41.71
C LEU A 969 -19.11 0.26 42.19
N ASP A 970 -20.43 0.06 42.09
CA ASP A 970 -21.08 -1.11 42.67
C ASP A 970 -20.85 -2.40 41.87
N SER A 971 -20.74 -2.32 40.53
CA SER A 971 -20.55 -3.50 39.68
C SER A 971 -19.84 -3.15 38.37
N TYR A 972 -18.56 -3.54 38.28
CA TYR A 972 -17.70 -3.20 37.16
C TYR A 972 -16.66 -4.26 36.87
N SER A 973 -15.99 -4.09 35.73
CA SER A 973 -14.77 -4.82 35.40
C SER A 973 -13.86 -3.96 34.54
N ALA A 974 -12.55 -4.08 34.78
CA ALA A 974 -11.56 -3.30 34.07
C ALA A 974 -10.44 -4.18 33.49
N TYR A 975 -10.02 -3.85 32.28
CA TYR A 975 -8.78 -4.34 31.70
C TYR A 975 -8.01 -3.15 31.13
N ALA A 976 -7.06 -2.62 31.92
CA ALA A 976 -6.36 -1.39 31.59
C ALA A 976 -7.34 -0.21 31.48
N ASP A 977 -7.42 0.42 30.31
CA ASP A 977 -8.34 1.51 29.97
C ASP A 977 -9.74 1.03 29.56
N ASP A 978 -9.89 -0.24 29.17
CA ASP A 978 -11.19 -0.82 28.82
C ASP A 978 -11.97 -1.10 30.12
N ILE A 979 -12.94 -0.24 30.45
CA ILE A 979 -13.82 -0.40 31.63
C ILE A 979 -15.23 -0.73 31.16
N LYS A 980 -15.91 -1.62 31.88
CA LYS A 980 -17.33 -1.89 31.70
C LYS A 980 -18.06 -1.90 33.03
N LEU A 981 -19.18 -1.19 33.08
CA LEU A 981 -20.17 -1.25 34.15
C LEU A 981 -21.22 -2.27 33.78
N PHE A 982 -21.78 -2.96 34.77
CA PHE A 982 -22.91 -3.84 34.53
C PHE A 982 -23.77 -3.99 35.78
N ALA A 983 -25.09 -3.96 35.65
CA ALA A 983 -25.98 -4.20 36.76
C ALA A 983 -27.36 -4.68 36.28
N ASN A 984 -28.21 -5.08 37.22
CA ASN A 984 -29.62 -5.26 36.94
C ASN A 984 -30.27 -3.86 36.88
N PRO A 985 -30.77 -3.42 35.71
CA PRO A 985 -31.34 -2.08 35.56
C PRO A 985 -32.59 -1.86 36.41
N LEU A 986 -33.25 -2.94 36.86
CA LEU A 986 -34.44 -2.84 37.75
C LEU A 986 -34.08 -2.57 39.20
N VAL A 987 -32.80 -2.66 39.58
CA VAL A 987 -32.33 -2.60 40.97
C VAL A 987 -31.31 -1.48 41.17
N THR A 988 -30.50 -1.18 40.16
CA THR A 988 -29.37 -0.24 40.27
C THR A 988 -29.48 0.83 39.20
N ASP A 989 -29.38 2.10 39.61
CA ASP A 989 -29.30 3.22 38.67
C ASP A 989 -27.86 3.34 38.10
N LEU A 990 -27.68 2.77 36.91
CA LEU A 990 -26.40 2.87 36.19
C LEU A 990 -26.12 4.29 35.67
N GLN A 991 -27.11 5.18 35.57
CA GLN A 991 -26.91 6.55 35.11
C GLN A 991 -26.14 7.38 36.15
N ASP A 992 -26.42 7.18 37.44
CA ASP A 992 -25.67 7.84 38.52
C ASP A 992 -24.21 7.41 38.56
N GLN A 993 -23.93 6.13 38.33
CA GLN A 993 -22.56 5.63 38.20
C GLN A 993 -21.84 6.24 36.99
N LEU A 994 -22.53 6.42 35.86
CA LEU A 994 -21.97 7.11 34.69
C LEU A 994 -21.63 8.58 34.99
N ASN A 995 -22.51 9.26 35.72
CA ASN A 995 -22.30 10.65 36.13
C ASN A 995 -21.07 10.75 37.04
N LEU A 996 -20.89 9.83 38.00
CA LEU A 996 -19.72 9.75 38.86
C LEU A 996 -18.42 9.52 38.06
N ILE A 997 -18.46 8.63 37.06
CA ILE A 997 -17.30 8.38 36.19
C ILE A 997 -16.96 9.60 35.35
N PHE A 998 -17.96 10.33 34.85
CA PHE A 998 -17.73 11.55 34.08
C PHE A 998 -17.11 12.65 34.96
N GLN A 999 -17.65 12.89 36.16
CA GLN A 999 -17.08 13.83 37.13
C GLN A 999 -15.65 13.44 37.52
N TRP A 1000 -15.39 12.15 37.73
CA TRP A 1000 -14.04 11.65 37.98
C TRP A 1000 -13.11 11.88 36.78
N SER A 1001 -13.58 11.62 35.56
CA SER A 1001 -12.83 11.86 34.33
C SER A 1001 -12.38 13.32 34.21
N GLU A 1002 -13.28 14.26 34.50
CA GLU A 1002 -13.00 15.71 34.51
C GLU A 1002 -11.98 16.07 35.60
N LYS A 1003 -12.22 15.63 36.86
CA LYS A 1003 -11.32 15.90 37.99
C LYS A 1003 -9.90 15.43 37.74
N TRP A 1004 -9.73 14.25 37.12
CA TRP A 1004 -8.43 13.66 36.84
C TRP A 1004 -7.88 14.02 35.47
N GLN A 1005 -8.61 14.83 34.69
CA GLN A 1005 -8.24 15.29 33.35
C GLN A 1005 -7.97 14.15 32.34
N ILE A 1006 -8.68 13.02 32.48
CA ILE A 1006 -8.58 11.85 31.59
C ILE A 1006 -9.90 11.70 30.82
N PRO A 1007 -10.10 12.42 29.70
CA PRO A 1007 -11.39 12.52 29.03
C PRO A 1007 -11.85 11.18 28.43
N LEU A 1008 -13.16 10.93 28.49
CA LEU A 1008 -13.82 9.81 27.81
C LEU A 1008 -13.89 10.02 26.29
N ASN A 1009 -14.03 8.93 25.55
CA ASN A 1009 -14.37 8.91 24.13
C ASN A 1009 -15.84 8.50 23.97
N ILE A 1010 -16.74 9.46 24.18
CA ILE A 1010 -18.19 9.20 24.25
C ILE A 1010 -18.71 8.50 22.99
N ALA A 1011 -18.18 8.83 21.80
CA ALA A 1011 -18.56 8.21 20.53
C ALA A 1011 -18.23 6.71 20.44
N LYS A 1012 -17.31 6.21 21.26
CA LYS A 1012 -16.96 4.78 21.35
C LYS A 1012 -17.64 4.06 22.51
N CYS A 1013 -18.15 4.81 23.49
CA CYS A 1013 -18.96 4.25 24.57
C CYS A 1013 -20.28 3.69 24.00
N CYS A 1014 -20.72 2.54 24.53
CA CYS A 1014 -21.94 1.90 24.06
C CYS A 1014 -22.57 0.99 25.13
N VAL A 1015 -23.85 0.65 24.94
CA VAL A 1015 -24.63 -0.15 25.87
C VAL A 1015 -25.08 -1.45 25.20
N LEU A 1016 -24.99 -2.57 25.92
CA LEU A 1016 -25.50 -3.88 25.54
C LEU A 1016 -26.54 -4.33 26.57
N GLN A 1017 -27.79 -4.50 26.16
CA GLN A 1017 -28.93 -4.74 27.06
C GLN A 1017 -29.42 -6.18 26.95
N CYS A 1018 -29.14 -6.99 27.96
CA CYS A 1018 -29.33 -8.44 27.96
C CYS A 1018 -30.57 -8.85 28.78
N GLY A 1019 -31.18 -9.99 28.42
CA GLY A 1019 -32.32 -10.59 29.12
C GLY A 1019 -33.68 -10.26 28.51
N HIS A 1020 -34.63 -11.17 28.69
CA HIS A 1020 -35.95 -11.11 28.05
C HIS A 1020 -36.84 -9.98 28.62
N ASN A 1021 -36.74 -9.72 29.93
CA ASN A 1021 -37.56 -8.72 30.64
C ASN A 1021 -36.80 -7.42 30.90
N ASN A 1022 -35.92 -7.03 29.97
CA ASN A 1022 -35.09 -5.85 30.13
C ASN A 1022 -35.88 -4.56 29.81
N PRO A 1023 -35.85 -3.53 30.68
CA PRO A 1023 -36.63 -2.29 30.53
C PRO A 1023 -36.13 -1.36 29.40
N LYS A 1024 -34.95 -1.62 28.81
CA LYS A 1024 -34.37 -0.86 27.70
C LYS A 1024 -34.15 0.64 28.00
N TYR A 1025 -33.59 0.94 29.17
CA TYR A 1025 -33.25 2.31 29.55
C TYR A 1025 -32.24 2.96 28.58
N LEU A 1026 -32.34 4.29 28.45
CA LEU A 1026 -31.45 5.10 27.63
C LEU A 1026 -30.46 5.85 28.53
N TYR A 1027 -29.16 5.68 28.27
CA TYR A 1027 -28.09 6.24 29.09
C TYR A 1027 -27.38 7.41 28.41
N HIS A 1028 -27.00 8.42 29.18
CA HIS A 1028 -26.37 9.64 28.70
C HIS A 1028 -25.02 9.88 29.39
N ILE A 1029 -24.06 10.47 28.68
CA ILE A 1029 -22.82 11.02 29.29
C ILE A 1029 -22.69 12.47 28.83
N ASN A 1030 -22.67 13.42 29.76
CA ASN A 1030 -22.61 14.86 29.47
C ASN A 1030 -23.66 15.31 28.43
N GLY A 1031 -24.91 14.89 28.63
CA GLY A 1031 -26.03 15.18 27.71
C GLY A 1031 -26.01 14.41 26.38
N THR A 1032 -24.96 13.63 26.09
CA THR A 1032 -24.86 12.84 24.85
C THR A 1032 -25.39 11.42 25.06
N LEU A 1033 -26.36 11.00 24.24
CA LEU A 1033 -26.96 9.66 24.29
C LEU A 1033 -25.95 8.57 23.86
N LEU A 1034 -25.84 7.49 24.64
CA LEU A 1034 -25.01 6.35 24.31
C LEU A 1034 -25.64 5.43 23.26
N SER A 1035 -24.81 4.93 22.35
CA SER A 1035 -25.28 3.98 21.32
C SER A 1035 -25.65 2.61 21.92
N VAL A 1036 -26.90 2.17 21.75
CA VAL A 1036 -27.34 0.82 22.09
C VAL A 1036 -26.95 -0.14 20.96
N LYS A 1037 -26.33 -1.27 21.31
CA LYS A 1037 -25.88 -2.29 20.35
C LYS A 1037 -26.47 -3.65 20.69
N THR A 1038 -26.66 -4.48 19.68
CA THR A 1038 -27.03 -5.91 19.83
C THR A 1038 -25.79 -6.81 19.96
N SER A 1039 -24.66 -6.38 19.41
CA SER A 1039 -23.36 -7.01 19.64
C SER A 1039 -22.21 -6.00 19.63
N THR A 1040 -21.16 -6.30 20.38
CA THR A 1040 -19.97 -5.47 20.48
C THR A 1040 -18.72 -6.32 20.70
N LYS A 1041 -17.55 -5.73 20.45
CA LYS A 1041 -16.26 -6.40 20.58
C LYS A 1041 -15.63 -6.07 21.93
N ASP A 1042 -15.60 -7.03 22.83
CA ASP A 1042 -15.00 -6.96 24.17
C ASP A 1042 -13.65 -7.69 24.17
N LEU A 1043 -12.56 -6.94 24.35
CA LEU A 1043 -11.18 -7.45 24.41
C LEU A 1043 -10.78 -8.43 23.29
N GLY A 1044 -11.37 -8.27 22.09
CA GLY A 1044 -11.10 -9.12 20.92
C GLY A 1044 -12.10 -10.25 20.67
N VAL A 1045 -13.12 -10.39 21.53
CA VAL A 1045 -14.21 -11.36 21.42
C VAL A 1045 -15.52 -10.62 21.16
N ILE A 1046 -16.34 -11.10 20.23
CA ILE A 1046 -17.68 -10.54 19.98
C ILE A 1046 -18.63 -11.10 21.04
N VAL A 1047 -19.30 -10.20 21.77
CA VAL A 1047 -20.32 -10.49 22.77
C VAL A 1047 -21.63 -9.87 22.29
N ASN A 1048 -22.71 -10.66 22.27
CA ASN A 1048 -24.05 -10.19 21.92
C ASN A 1048 -24.99 -10.22 23.13
N ASP A 1049 -26.15 -9.58 22.97
CA ASP A 1049 -27.21 -9.43 23.97
C ASP A 1049 -27.80 -10.75 24.48
N LYS A 1050 -27.60 -11.84 23.73
CA LYS A 1050 -27.99 -13.22 24.10
C LYS A 1050 -26.84 -14.03 24.72
N LEU A 1051 -25.64 -13.47 24.82
CA LEU A 1051 -24.41 -14.14 25.23
C LEU A 1051 -24.11 -15.44 24.44
N GLY A 1052 -24.55 -15.50 23.17
CA GLY A 1052 -24.29 -16.59 22.25
C GLY A 1052 -23.05 -16.38 21.39
N TRP A 1053 -22.42 -17.46 20.93
CA TRP A 1053 -21.08 -17.40 20.31
C TRP A 1053 -21.04 -17.52 18.78
N SER A 1054 -22.20 -17.61 18.10
CA SER A 1054 -22.27 -17.82 16.65
C SER A 1054 -21.55 -16.73 15.84
N GLU A 1055 -21.77 -15.45 16.18
CA GLU A 1055 -21.12 -14.31 15.50
C GLU A 1055 -19.60 -14.34 15.68
N GLN A 1056 -19.12 -14.67 16.88
CA GLN A 1056 -17.70 -14.82 17.16
C GLN A 1056 -17.08 -15.99 16.38
N CYS A 1057 -17.80 -17.10 16.23
CA CYS A 1057 -17.35 -18.25 15.44
C CYS A 1057 -17.20 -17.86 13.96
N LEU A 1058 -18.20 -17.19 13.38
CA LEU A 1058 -18.17 -16.69 12.01
C LEU A 1058 -16.99 -15.72 11.78
N ALA A 1059 -16.80 -14.74 12.66
CA ALA A 1059 -15.72 -13.77 12.56
C ALA A 1059 -14.33 -14.42 12.68
N SER A 1060 -14.18 -15.43 13.55
CA SER A 1060 -12.93 -16.17 13.74
C SER A 1060 -12.59 -17.04 12.53
N VAL A 1061 -13.59 -17.72 11.96
CA VAL A 1061 -13.45 -18.50 10.73
C VAL A 1061 -13.15 -17.62 9.52
N GLY A 1062 -13.82 -16.45 9.39
CA GLY A 1062 -13.54 -15.51 8.31
C GLY A 1062 -12.08 -15.04 8.31
N ARG A 1063 -11.53 -14.69 9.48
CA ARG A 1063 -10.12 -14.31 9.64
C ARG A 1063 -9.18 -15.47 9.29
N ALA A 1064 -9.45 -16.66 9.79
CA ALA A 1064 -8.64 -17.85 9.54
C ALA A 1064 -8.64 -18.26 8.05
N ARG A 1065 -9.81 -18.28 7.40
CA ARG A 1065 -9.95 -18.62 5.98
C ARG A 1065 -9.30 -17.59 5.07
N LYS A 1066 -9.45 -16.29 5.36
CA LYS A 1066 -8.78 -15.23 4.60
C LYS A 1066 -7.26 -15.42 4.61
N MET A 1067 -6.69 -15.73 5.77
CA MET A 1067 -5.26 -16.05 5.89
C MET A 1067 -4.89 -17.32 5.13
N PHE A 1068 -5.69 -18.39 5.28
CA PHE A 1068 -5.48 -19.64 4.55
C PHE A 1068 -5.47 -19.45 3.03
N TYR A 1069 -6.45 -18.76 2.44
CA TYR A 1069 -6.52 -18.59 0.99
C TYR A 1069 -5.38 -17.76 0.44
N LEU A 1070 -4.95 -16.73 1.18
CA LEU A 1070 -3.74 -15.99 0.84
C LEU A 1070 -2.52 -16.91 0.80
N LEU A 1071 -2.34 -17.75 1.82
CA LEU A 1071 -1.24 -18.69 1.89
C LEU A 1071 -1.34 -19.79 0.81
N LYS A 1072 -2.53 -20.30 0.53
CA LYS A 1072 -2.80 -21.29 -0.52
C LYS A 1072 -2.45 -20.78 -1.91
N HIS A 1073 -2.72 -19.51 -2.18
CA HIS A 1073 -2.32 -18.85 -3.43
C HIS A 1073 -0.80 -18.77 -3.56
N VAL A 1074 -0.11 -18.49 -2.45
CA VAL A 1074 1.35 -18.35 -2.43
C VAL A 1074 2.06 -19.71 -2.52
N PHE A 1075 1.55 -20.72 -1.82
CA PHE A 1075 2.13 -22.05 -1.70
C PHE A 1075 1.17 -23.10 -2.28
N PRO A 1076 1.24 -23.40 -3.59
CA PRO A 1076 0.26 -24.27 -4.25
C PRO A 1076 0.37 -25.74 -3.82
N ASN A 1077 1.57 -26.23 -3.49
CA ASN A 1077 1.82 -27.62 -3.09
C ASN A 1077 2.81 -27.69 -1.90
N PRO A 1078 2.38 -27.33 -0.69
CA PRO A 1078 3.24 -27.40 0.49
C PRO A 1078 3.49 -28.85 0.94
N SER A 1079 4.59 -29.08 1.65
CA SER A 1079 4.83 -30.35 2.35
C SER A 1079 3.93 -30.49 3.59
N VAL A 1080 3.78 -31.72 4.09
CA VAL A 1080 3.02 -32.04 5.32
C VAL A 1080 3.55 -31.21 6.51
N SER A 1081 4.87 -31.16 6.68
CA SER A 1081 5.53 -30.40 7.74
C SER A 1081 5.32 -28.89 7.60
N PHE A 1082 5.31 -28.38 6.36
CA PHE A 1082 5.02 -26.98 6.08
C PHE A 1082 3.58 -26.62 6.44
N ILE A 1083 2.59 -27.44 6.09
CA ILE A 1083 1.18 -27.22 6.46
C ILE A 1083 1.04 -27.16 7.97
N SER A 1084 1.59 -28.15 8.69
CA SER A 1084 1.48 -28.21 10.15
C SER A 1084 2.05 -26.94 10.79
N LYS A 1085 3.24 -26.50 10.35
CA LYS A 1085 3.86 -25.28 10.87
C LYS A 1085 3.05 -24.03 10.55
N VAL A 1086 2.54 -23.90 9.32
CA VAL A 1086 1.76 -22.74 8.89
C VAL A 1086 0.41 -22.68 9.59
N TYR A 1087 -0.28 -23.81 9.73
CA TYR A 1087 -1.56 -23.91 10.44
C TYR A 1087 -1.41 -23.42 11.87
N ILE A 1088 -0.46 -23.97 12.62
CA ILE A 1088 -0.21 -23.62 14.02
C ILE A 1088 0.21 -22.15 14.17
N THR A 1089 0.99 -21.61 13.23
CA THR A 1089 1.60 -20.28 13.36
C THR A 1089 0.69 -19.14 12.88
N TYR A 1090 -0.06 -19.33 11.81
CA TYR A 1090 -0.79 -18.26 11.13
C TYR A 1090 -2.31 -18.43 11.10
N ILE A 1091 -2.83 -19.66 11.15
CA ILE A 1091 -4.27 -19.92 10.97
C ILE A 1091 -4.95 -20.20 12.30
N ARG A 1092 -4.44 -21.16 13.08
CA ARG A 1092 -4.97 -21.60 14.37
C ARG A 1092 -5.14 -20.46 15.40
N PRO A 1093 -4.23 -19.46 15.52
CA PRO A 1093 -4.42 -18.36 16.46
C PRO A 1093 -5.69 -17.53 16.18
N HIS A 1094 -6.13 -17.44 14.92
CA HIS A 1094 -7.39 -16.77 14.57
C HIS A 1094 -8.63 -17.56 14.98
N LEU A 1095 -8.52 -18.88 15.12
CA LEU A 1095 -9.61 -19.78 15.50
C LEU A 1095 -9.77 -19.94 17.02
N GLU A 1096 -8.70 -19.77 17.80
CA GLU A 1096 -8.69 -20.19 19.22
C GLU A 1096 -8.39 -19.06 20.22
N PHE A 1097 -8.21 -17.83 19.75
CA PHE A 1097 -7.96 -16.70 20.66
C PHE A 1097 -9.09 -16.58 21.71
N ALA A 1098 -8.74 -16.68 22.99
CA ALA A 1098 -9.66 -16.64 24.13
C ALA A 1098 -10.76 -17.73 24.16
N ILE A 1099 -10.52 -18.90 23.55
CA ILE A 1099 -11.51 -19.98 23.45
C ILE A 1099 -12.14 -20.44 24.79
N PRO A 1100 -11.48 -20.42 25.97
CA PRO A 1100 -12.14 -20.80 27.22
C PRO A 1100 -13.31 -19.87 27.61
N VAL A 1101 -13.40 -18.67 27.03
CA VAL A 1101 -14.55 -17.77 27.23
C VAL A 1101 -15.72 -18.21 26.34
N TRP A 1102 -15.46 -18.33 25.04
CA TRP A 1102 -16.51 -18.39 24.01
C TRP A 1102 -16.62 -19.76 23.33
N ARG A 1103 -16.18 -20.85 23.97
CA ARG A 1103 -16.27 -22.20 23.41
C ARG A 1103 -17.69 -22.46 22.89
N PRO A 1104 -17.88 -22.72 21.58
CA PRO A 1104 -19.20 -22.97 21.04
C PRO A 1104 -19.77 -24.28 21.57
N TYR A 1105 -21.09 -24.29 21.78
CA TYR A 1105 -21.85 -25.44 22.23
C TYR A 1105 -22.91 -25.90 21.22
N LEU A 1106 -23.19 -25.10 20.19
CA LEU A 1106 -24.06 -25.49 19.09
C LEU A 1106 -23.27 -26.32 18.09
N LEU A 1107 -23.82 -27.47 17.68
CA LEU A 1107 -23.18 -28.37 16.70
C LEU A 1107 -22.80 -27.63 15.42
N LYS A 1108 -23.68 -26.74 14.91
CA LYS A 1108 -23.41 -25.94 13.71
C LYS A 1108 -22.15 -25.07 13.82
N ASP A 1109 -21.85 -24.54 15.00
CA ASP A 1109 -20.71 -23.64 15.23
C ASP A 1109 -19.41 -24.43 15.47
N ILE A 1110 -19.52 -25.58 16.16
CA ILE A 1110 -18.44 -26.55 16.32
C ILE A 1110 -18.00 -27.06 14.94
N ASP A 1111 -18.97 -27.49 14.12
CA ASP A 1111 -18.74 -27.92 12.74
C ASP A 1111 -18.14 -26.80 11.89
N LEU A 1112 -18.58 -25.56 12.06
CA LEU A 1112 -18.06 -24.42 11.31
C LEU A 1112 -16.56 -24.19 11.58
N LEU A 1113 -16.15 -24.26 12.85
CA LEU A 1113 -14.74 -24.19 13.24
C LEU A 1113 -13.95 -25.39 12.69
N GLU A 1114 -14.46 -26.61 12.86
CA GLU A 1114 -13.75 -27.83 12.50
C GLU A 1114 -13.63 -27.99 10.97
N ARG A 1115 -14.64 -27.57 10.20
CA ARG A 1115 -14.58 -27.48 8.74
C ARG A 1115 -13.41 -26.63 8.24
N THR A 1116 -12.95 -25.66 9.03
CA THR A 1116 -11.76 -24.87 8.68
C THR A 1116 -10.48 -25.68 8.84
N GLN A 1117 -10.37 -26.54 9.87
CA GLN A 1117 -9.27 -27.49 9.98
C GLN A 1117 -9.34 -28.58 8.89
N HIS A 1118 -10.52 -29.13 8.57
CA HIS A 1118 -10.71 -30.01 7.41
C HIS A 1118 -10.22 -29.36 6.11
N LEU A 1119 -10.59 -28.10 5.87
CA LEU A 1119 -10.17 -27.36 4.68
C LEU A 1119 -8.65 -27.23 4.58
N VAL A 1120 -7.97 -26.89 5.68
CA VAL A 1120 -6.51 -26.69 5.72
C VAL A 1120 -5.77 -28.03 5.59
N THR A 1121 -6.24 -29.08 6.26
CA THR A 1121 -5.60 -30.40 6.24
C THR A 1121 -5.64 -31.06 4.84
N ARG A 1122 -6.62 -30.67 3.99
CA ARG A 1122 -6.73 -31.10 2.58
C ARG A 1122 -5.88 -30.29 1.58
N TRP A 1123 -5.06 -29.35 2.06
CA TRP A 1123 -4.31 -28.45 1.19
C TRP A 1123 -3.39 -29.23 0.22
N THR A 1124 -2.64 -30.21 0.71
CA THR A 1124 -1.79 -31.06 -0.14
C THR A 1124 -2.57 -32.24 -0.73
N HIS A 1125 -2.32 -32.52 -2.01
CA HIS A 1125 -3.02 -33.57 -2.77
C HIS A 1125 -2.97 -34.95 -2.10
N CYS A 1126 -1.81 -35.36 -1.56
CA CYS A 1126 -1.65 -36.67 -0.91
C CYS A 1126 -2.55 -36.88 0.32
N LEU A 1127 -3.06 -35.80 0.92
CA LEU A 1127 -3.94 -35.87 2.09
C LEU A 1127 -5.43 -35.82 1.71
N ARG A 1128 -5.78 -35.53 0.45
CA ARG A 1128 -7.19 -35.31 0.05
C ARG A 1128 -8.05 -36.56 0.12
N GLN A 1129 -7.44 -37.73 -0.12
CA GLN A 1129 -8.09 -39.04 -0.12
C GLN A 1129 -7.92 -39.79 1.21
N VAL A 1130 -7.10 -39.26 2.10
CA VAL A 1130 -6.89 -39.79 3.46
C VAL A 1130 -8.08 -39.37 4.32
N SER A 1131 -8.51 -40.21 5.28
CA SER A 1131 -9.60 -39.83 6.19
C SER A 1131 -9.22 -38.60 7.02
N TYR A 1132 -10.19 -37.92 7.65
CA TYR A 1132 -9.84 -36.75 8.45
C TYR A 1132 -8.95 -37.12 9.64
N GLU A 1133 -9.26 -38.21 10.30
CA GLU A 1133 -8.58 -38.76 11.47
C GLU A 1133 -7.12 -39.10 11.13
N GLN A 1134 -6.91 -39.81 10.02
CA GLN A 1134 -5.57 -40.13 9.51
C GLN A 1134 -4.79 -38.88 9.10
N ARG A 1135 -5.46 -37.85 8.53
CA ARG A 1135 -4.79 -36.57 8.23
C ARG A 1135 -4.26 -35.89 9.49
N LEU A 1136 -5.01 -35.95 10.60
CA LEU A 1136 -4.61 -35.36 11.88
C LEU A 1136 -3.38 -36.04 12.45
N GLU A 1137 -3.31 -37.38 12.38
CA GLU A 1137 -2.14 -38.16 12.77
C GLU A 1137 -0.90 -37.79 11.94
N ILE A 1138 -1.04 -37.77 10.61
CA ILE A 1138 0.06 -37.44 9.68
C ILE A 1138 0.58 -36.02 9.92
N LEU A 1139 -0.32 -35.05 10.12
CA LEU A 1139 0.05 -33.66 10.37
C LEU A 1139 0.48 -33.38 11.81
N LYS A 1140 0.24 -34.34 12.72
CA LYS A 1140 0.43 -34.22 14.18
C LYS A 1140 -0.35 -33.02 14.74
N ILE A 1141 -1.62 -32.89 14.35
CA ILE A 1141 -2.51 -31.81 14.79
C ILE A 1141 -3.73 -32.43 15.48
N PRO A 1142 -4.03 -32.10 16.74
CA PRO A 1142 -5.23 -32.60 17.42
C PRO A 1142 -6.53 -32.01 16.83
N ASP A 1143 -7.64 -32.75 16.97
CA ASP A 1143 -8.98 -32.28 16.58
C ASP A 1143 -9.45 -31.08 17.43
N LEU A 1144 -10.54 -30.42 17.04
CA LEU A 1144 -11.06 -29.27 17.82
C LEU A 1144 -11.44 -29.62 19.26
N ARG A 1145 -12.04 -30.79 19.50
CA ARG A 1145 -12.54 -31.17 20.83
C ARG A 1145 -11.39 -31.39 21.80
N ALA A 1146 -10.36 -32.13 21.38
CA ALA A 1146 -9.12 -32.33 22.14
C ALA A 1146 -8.45 -31.00 22.47
N ARG A 1147 -8.33 -30.10 21.48
CA ARG A 1147 -7.76 -28.75 21.67
C ARG A 1147 -8.56 -27.90 22.66
N GLN A 1148 -9.89 -27.93 22.58
CA GLN A 1148 -10.76 -27.17 23.48
C GLN A 1148 -10.74 -27.74 24.91
N ASN A 1149 -10.79 -29.07 25.06
CA ASN A 1149 -10.69 -29.74 26.36
C ASN A 1149 -9.37 -29.40 27.03
N ARG A 1150 -8.26 -29.48 26.28
CA ARG A 1150 -6.94 -29.06 26.73
C ARG A 1150 -6.92 -27.59 27.17
N ALA A 1151 -7.56 -26.69 26.41
CA ALA A 1151 -7.63 -25.27 26.75
C ALA A 1151 -8.44 -25.01 28.04
N ASP A 1152 -9.58 -25.68 28.20
CA ASP A 1152 -10.40 -25.61 29.41
C ASP A 1152 -9.65 -26.18 30.63
N ALA A 1153 -9.01 -27.35 30.50
CA ALA A 1153 -8.22 -27.97 31.57
C ALA A 1153 -7.05 -27.08 32.03
N ILE A 1154 -6.31 -26.48 31.10
CA ILE A 1154 -5.26 -25.49 31.43
C ILE A 1154 -5.86 -24.28 32.15
N GLN A 1155 -7.06 -23.84 31.75
CA GLN A 1155 -7.70 -22.69 32.38
C GLN A 1155 -8.17 -23.00 33.80
N ILE A 1156 -8.74 -24.19 34.04
CA ILE A 1156 -9.10 -24.64 35.39
C ILE A 1156 -7.86 -24.82 36.26
N PHE A 1157 -6.80 -25.47 35.76
CA PHE A 1157 -5.54 -25.61 36.49
C PHE A 1157 -5.02 -24.26 36.99
N ARG A 1158 -5.03 -23.25 36.11
CA ARG A 1158 -4.58 -21.91 36.49
C ARG A 1158 -5.48 -21.25 37.52
N LEU A 1159 -6.79 -21.51 37.49
CA LEU A 1159 -7.72 -21.03 38.51
C LEU A 1159 -7.43 -21.73 39.85
N THR A 1160 -7.45 -23.06 39.90
CA THR A 1160 -7.31 -23.83 41.15
C THR A 1160 -5.98 -23.64 41.88
N HIS A 1161 -4.88 -23.42 41.15
CA HIS A 1161 -3.53 -23.29 41.74
C HIS A 1161 -3.16 -21.86 42.16
N GLY A 1162 -4.16 -21.00 42.37
CA GLY A 1162 -3.93 -19.64 42.86
C GLY A 1162 -3.09 -18.76 41.91
N LEU A 1163 -2.93 -19.16 40.65
CA LEU A 1163 -2.26 -18.34 39.63
C LEU A 1163 -3.08 -17.09 39.26
N PHE A 1164 -4.29 -16.94 39.85
CA PHE A 1164 -5.17 -15.76 39.79
C PHE A 1164 -5.66 -15.34 41.19
N PRO A 1165 -4.87 -14.61 42.00
CA PRO A 1165 -5.29 -14.17 43.34
C PRO A 1165 -6.52 -13.25 43.28
N GLY A 1166 -7.52 -13.48 44.14
CA GLY A 1166 -8.80 -12.75 44.22
C GLY A 1166 -9.94 -13.44 43.45
N VAL A 1167 -9.78 -13.63 42.14
CA VAL A 1167 -10.82 -14.21 41.26
C VAL A 1167 -11.26 -15.62 41.71
N THR A 1168 -10.42 -16.35 42.42
CA THR A 1168 -10.62 -17.78 42.72
C THR A 1168 -11.69 -18.08 43.76
N ARG A 1169 -11.80 -17.27 44.83
CA ARG A 1169 -12.66 -17.64 45.99
C ARG A 1169 -14.15 -17.67 45.66
N ASN A 1170 -14.59 -16.89 44.66
CA ASN A 1170 -16.01 -16.77 44.27
C ASN A 1170 -16.34 -17.39 42.89
N PHE A 1171 -15.32 -17.81 42.11
CA PHE A 1171 -15.51 -18.29 40.73
C PHE A 1171 -15.60 -19.83 40.62
N LEU A 1172 -14.86 -20.57 41.44
CA LEU A 1172 -14.91 -22.05 41.50
C LEU A 1172 -15.24 -22.49 42.93
N GLN A 1173 -16.24 -23.35 43.10
CA GLN A 1173 -16.51 -24.00 44.38
C GLN A 1173 -15.63 -25.25 44.49
N ILE A 1174 -14.56 -25.19 45.30
CA ILE A 1174 -13.70 -26.35 45.59
C ILE A 1174 -14.36 -27.17 46.70
N GLN A 1175 -14.41 -28.47 46.51
CA GLN A 1175 -14.96 -29.40 47.49
C GLN A 1175 -13.85 -29.84 48.47
N TYR A 1176 -13.85 -29.28 49.68
CA TYR A 1176 -12.96 -29.71 50.77
C TYR A 1176 -13.62 -30.89 51.49
N HIS A 1177 -13.10 -32.11 51.31
CA HIS A 1177 -13.53 -33.28 52.08
C HIS A 1177 -12.32 -34.09 52.56
N ASP A 1178 -12.33 -34.45 53.84
CA ASP A 1178 -11.30 -35.28 54.48
C ASP A 1178 -11.47 -36.79 54.23
N ARG A 1179 -12.45 -37.23 53.42
CA ARG A 1179 -12.74 -38.67 53.23
C ARG A 1179 -13.09 -39.03 51.77
N LEU A 1180 -12.08 -39.68 51.15
CA LEU A 1180 -12.08 -40.75 50.14
C LEU A 1180 -12.44 -40.50 48.64
N ARG A 1181 -11.51 -40.98 47.79
CA ARG A 1181 -11.42 -41.14 46.32
C ARG A 1181 -11.41 -39.87 45.46
N GLY A 1182 -10.22 -39.50 44.99
CA GLY A 1182 -9.96 -38.46 43.99
C GLY A 1182 -8.86 -37.49 44.42
N HIS A 1183 -8.52 -36.53 43.54
CA HIS A 1183 -7.51 -35.50 43.83
C HIS A 1183 -8.08 -34.36 44.71
N SER A 1184 -7.20 -33.65 45.41
CA SER A 1184 -7.53 -32.62 46.42
C SER A 1184 -8.13 -31.30 45.88
N TYR A 1185 -8.25 -31.18 44.55
CA TYR A 1185 -8.73 -29.97 43.86
C TYR A 1185 -10.07 -30.19 43.12
N LYS A 1186 -10.91 -31.11 43.60
CA LYS A 1186 -12.22 -31.38 43.00
C LYS A 1186 -13.12 -30.16 43.05
N LEU A 1187 -13.81 -29.92 41.93
CA LEU A 1187 -14.82 -28.86 41.81
C LEU A 1187 -16.20 -29.40 42.20
N LYS A 1188 -17.08 -28.52 42.65
CA LYS A 1188 -18.53 -28.75 42.82
C LYS A 1188 -19.28 -28.22 41.60
N LYS A 1189 -20.26 -28.99 41.10
CA LYS A 1189 -21.07 -28.62 39.94
C LYS A 1189 -22.13 -27.61 40.37
N GLU A 1190 -22.29 -26.52 39.60
CA GLU A 1190 -23.30 -25.50 39.90
C GLU A 1190 -24.64 -25.86 39.23
N PRO A 1191 -25.79 -25.55 39.86
CA PRO A 1191 -27.08 -25.67 39.20
C PRO A 1191 -27.19 -24.66 38.03
N PHE A 1192 -27.97 -25.00 37.02
CA PHE A 1192 -28.22 -24.15 35.85
C PHE A 1192 -29.65 -24.32 35.32
N LYS A 1193 -30.24 -23.25 34.76
CA LYS A 1193 -31.55 -23.25 34.09
C LYS A 1193 -31.45 -22.96 32.59
N THR A 1194 -30.38 -22.32 32.15
CA THR A 1194 -30.16 -21.87 30.77
C THR A 1194 -29.07 -22.66 30.06
N THR A 1195 -29.19 -22.80 28.74
CA THR A 1195 -28.18 -23.45 27.90
C THR A 1195 -26.82 -22.74 27.95
N VAL A 1196 -26.82 -21.41 28.09
CA VAL A 1196 -25.60 -20.61 28.20
C VAL A 1196 -24.88 -20.94 29.51
N ARG A 1197 -25.60 -21.03 30.64
CA ARG A 1197 -25.01 -21.39 31.94
C ARG A 1197 -24.54 -22.84 32.00
N LYS A 1198 -25.30 -23.78 31.42
CA LYS A 1198 -24.90 -25.19 31.29
C LYS A 1198 -23.54 -25.35 30.61
N ASN A 1199 -23.30 -24.59 29.55
CA ASN A 1199 -22.09 -24.66 28.73
C ASN A 1199 -21.01 -23.64 29.15
N TYR A 1200 -21.22 -22.92 30.25
CA TYR A 1200 -20.22 -22.02 30.81
C TYR A 1200 -19.04 -22.81 31.39
N LEU A 1201 -17.84 -22.20 31.46
CA LEU A 1201 -16.59 -22.87 31.83
C LEU A 1201 -16.71 -23.67 33.15
N THR A 1202 -17.33 -23.09 34.18
CA THR A 1202 -17.47 -23.70 35.51
C THR A 1202 -18.28 -25.00 35.50
N ASN A 1203 -19.22 -25.13 34.55
CA ASN A 1203 -20.07 -26.32 34.41
C ASN A 1203 -19.53 -27.31 33.37
N ARG A 1204 -19.04 -26.84 32.21
CA ARG A 1204 -18.60 -27.74 31.13
C ARG A 1204 -17.24 -28.40 31.37
N ALA A 1205 -16.36 -27.76 32.13
CA ALA A 1205 -15.03 -28.30 32.41
C ALA A 1205 -15.02 -29.25 33.61
N PHE A 1206 -16.14 -29.32 34.35
CA PHE A 1206 -16.29 -30.09 35.59
C PHE A 1206 -15.91 -31.57 35.41
N ASP A 1207 -16.53 -32.27 34.46
CA ASP A 1207 -16.34 -33.71 34.30
C ASP A 1207 -14.91 -34.04 33.86
N ILE A 1208 -14.32 -33.20 32.99
CA ILE A 1208 -12.94 -33.35 32.51
C ILE A 1208 -11.96 -33.14 33.67
N TRP A 1209 -12.13 -32.06 34.44
CA TRP A 1209 -11.20 -31.71 35.52
C TRP A 1209 -11.24 -32.73 36.66
N ASN A 1210 -12.43 -33.07 37.14
CA ASN A 1210 -12.58 -34.01 38.26
C ASN A 1210 -12.18 -35.45 37.91
N GLY A 1211 -12.09 -35.77 36.61
CA GLY A 1211 -11.60 -37.04 36.10
C GLY A 1211 -10.07 -37.10 35.92
N LEU A 1212 -9.34 -36.00 36.15
CA LEU A 1212 -7.88 -36.00 35.99
C LEU A 1212 -7.17 -36.76 37.15
N PRO A 1213 -6.08 -37.48 36.84
CA PRO A 1213 -5.22 -38.08 37.87
C PRO A 1213 -4.60 -37.05 38.82
N ASP A 1214 -4.38 -37.43 40.08
CA ASP A 1214 -3.82 -36.55 41.11
C ASP A 1214 -2.42 -36.02 40.75
N ASN A 1215 -1.56 -36.86 40.16
CA ASN A 1215 -0.23 -36.46 39.72
C ASN A 1215 -0.25 -35.36 38.64
N VAL A 1216 -1.29 -35.34 37.78
CA VAL A 1216 -1.46 -34.30 36.75
C VAL A 1216 -2.02 -33.03 37.36
N VAL A 1217 -3.00 -33.15 38.26
CA VAL A 1217 -3.61 -31.99 38.92
C VAL A 1217 -2.61 -31.30 39.86
N ALA A 1218 -1.79 -32.07 40.60
CA ALA A 1218 -0.79 -31.55 41.53
C ALA A 1218 0.49 -30.99 40.86
N ALA A 1219 0.49 -30.82 39.54
CA ALA A 1219 1.64 -30.30 38.81
C ALA A 1219 2.05 -28.89 39.32
N VAL A 1220 3.36 -28.68 39.50
CA VAL A 1220 3.88 -27.43 40.10
C VAL A 1220 3.80 -26.23 39.13
N THR A 1221 3.86 -26.47 37.83
CA THR A 1221 3.87 -25.40 36.81
C THR A 1221 2.90 -25.70 35.67
N VAL A 1222 2.41 -24.64 35.01
CA VAL A 1222 1.56 -24.76 33.81
C VAL A 1222 2.24 -25.59 32.70
N SER A 1223 3.58 -25.51 32.58
CA SER A 1223 4.33 -26.28 31.59
C SER A 1223 4.38 -27.76 31.96
N SER A 1224 4.61 -28.08 33.24
CA SER A 1224 4.54 -29.46 33.74
C SER A 1224 3.14 -30.04 33.57
N PHE A 1225 2.10 -29.28 33.95
CA PHE A 1225 0.69 -29.66 33.75
C PHE A 1225 0.39 -29.96 32.29
N LYS A 1226 0.81 -29.08 31.37
CA LYS A 1226 0.60 -29.29 29.93
C LYS A 1226 1.25 -30.58 29.45
N ASN A 1227 2.49 -30.85 29.82
CA ASN A 1227 3.19 -32.04 29.36
C ASN A 1227 2.52 -33.31 29.91
N GLN A 1228 2.16 -33.31 31.19
CA GLN A 1228 1.50 -34.45 31.84
C GLN A 1228 0.06 -34.67 31.32
N TYR A 1229 -0.68 -33.59 31.07
CA TYR A 1229 -1.99 -33.67 30.43
C TYR A 1229 -1.87 -34.20 29.00
N ASP A 1230 -0.86 -33.74 28.25
CA ASP A 1230 -0.63 -34.17 26.87
C ASP A 1230 -0.19 -35.64 26.79
N THR A 1231 0.39 -36.22 27.84
CA THR A 1231 0.68 -37.67 27.91
C THR A 1231 -0.52 -38.54 28.25
N LEU A 1232 -1.63 -37.95 28.70
CA LEU A 1232 -2.89 -38.66 28.93
C LEU A 1232 -3.79 -38.72 27.68
N GLN A 1233 -3.47 -37.93 26.66
CA GLN A 1233 -4.19 -37.85 25.39
C GLN A 1233 -3.44 -38.62 24.30
#